data_AF-A0A5C5YRH3-F1
#
_entry.id   AF-A0A5C5YRH3-F1
#
_cell.length_a   1.000
_cell.length_b   1.000
_cell.length_c   1.000
_cell.angle_alpha   90.00
_cell.angle_beta   90.00
_cell.angle_gamma   90.00
#
_symmetry.space_group_name_H-M   'P 1'
#
loop_
_entity.id
_entity.type
_entity.pdbx_description
1 polymer ?
#
loop_
_entity_poly.entity_id
_entity_poly.type
_entity_poly.pdbx_seq_one_letter_code
_entity_poly.pdbx_strand_id
1 'polypeptide(L)'
;MYPQRLSYLQLSVLTGLVLCSGPARAQPAPAQPNIVLIMVDDAGYNEFGFSNDLFGQTRVSDTPNIDALASQATVFSQGYVSAPLCSPSRAGMLTGQYGSRFGWENNPSNDFSSTQGLVAGQLTMGNHLQSLGYTTGVVGKWHLGYQDGLNRPQDMGFDEFFGLLGGGRDYWPWPGASERSRMRRGDVDVELSWGSEGDPSLYDPTRGRYLTDAFGEESADFINRHAGSQEPFFLYTAITAPHTPIQVKQSDLDHFDGLIDDPDQKKIAALNYAADRAVGMIMDALVANGVDDNTVVVFLNDNGAPALNIGQSNSPFFGTKGQTFDGGIRVPFLMKTPGVAGQVYDQPITARDLLPTFYAMAGGDPTQLDVDGVDLTPYVNGDVATNPHDVLFWRGDDGRFAVRKGDWKLVRPLDHPFARLNNMVWDPSERTYYNGNSSNGKYQHIVDELNHELTHWEATLERPKWSSLGALVYKTEDHFVFRTDQSAVAWSTLIAWRLEESGLFATLRPEDAYANAILEFTTSDAGDYTSTNDMRRSTLREFMLNEVRFTGDYNGADNHQATINRSLDIGMVFVNNLAGEGPKLRIDATAAGAGSFDFEFDQIAYLVHDLEITGDGTQLLRLTGATMDYDAPTRITKTGSSTVALEGLIDVASGVSINEGALIVDATAAELHTAGDITLATAGSLELRQGRVRAGSLNLGGAFAMTGGELSADLVVGDLSVAGGRLAPGESIGSSLISGDLQIGPGGAVEFELSAAGGQVASDVVVVTETAVLAGAAEVIAIDGYTAAAGQVFPLLVAQSIVDSGLELTRNDAAGLDLVVINGESDMLALLDLDALPGDFNGDGSVDAADYTVWRDNQGATGAPGISGDADNGSGHGIRDGVVDQHDFNFWRTWYGIDFTAVSSVQLAPVPEPSAGMLLLASLGIVCRRSSRRVGS
;
A
#
# COMPACT_ATOMS: atom_id res chain seq x y z
N MET A 1 -49.87 46.06 -29.47
CA MET A 1 -50.75 47.07 -28.83
C MET A 1 -49.90 48.13 -28.18
N TYR A 2 -50.38 49.36 -28.27
CA TYR A 2 -49.83 50.66 -27.85
C TYR A 2 -49.77 50.79 -26.29
N PRO A 3 -49.23 51.88 -25.70
CA PRO A 3 -47.96 51.94 -24.95
C PRO A 3 -48.15 52.50 -23.52
N GLN A 4 -47.07 52.93 -22.84
CA GLN A 4 -46.97 54.32 -22.33
C GLN A 4 -45.55 54.67 -21.85
N ARG A 5 -45.14 55.87 -22.29
CA ARG A 5 -43.87 56.56 -21.99
C ARG A 5 -44.06 57.50 -20.80
N LEU A 6 -42.98 57.77 -20.05
CA LEU A 6 -42.60 59.09 -19.51
C LEU A 6 -41.16 58.97 -18.98
N SER A 7 -40.20 59.88 -19.07
CA SER A 7 -40.03 61.17 -19.75
C SER A 7 -38.63 61.68 -19.34
N TYR A 8 -37.86 62.21 -20.31
CA TYR A 8 -36.99 63.42 -20.27
C TYR A 8 -36.25 63.78 -18.96
N LEU A 9 -34.95 64.13 -18.93
CA LEU A 9 -34.21 65.20 -19.63
C LEU A 9 -32.81 65.18 -18.91
N GLN A 10 -31.63 65.29 -19.52
CA GLN A 10 -31.06 66.46 -20.15
C GLN A 10 -29.74 66.11 -20.86
N LEU A 11 -29.58 66.71 -22.03
CA LEU A 11 -28.40 66.70 -22.88
C LEU A 11 -27.54 67.94 -22.54
N SER A 12 -26.21 67.73 -22.61
CA SER A 12 -25.18 68.67 -23.12
C SER A 12 -24.48 69.66 -22.18
N VAL A 13 -23.29 69.28 -21.70
CA VAL A 13 -22.01 70.03 -21.82
C VAL A 13 -20.87 69.02 -21.68
N LEU A 14 -19.97 68.89 -22.66
CA LEU A 14 -18.50 68.92 -22.48
C LEU A 14 -17.79 68.56 -23.79
N THR A 15 -17.18 69.57 -24.39
CA THR A 15 -16.08 69.43 -25.35
C THR A 15 -14.79 69.58 -24.55
N GLY A 16 -13.85 68.63 -24.67
CA GLY A 16 -12.44 68.83 -24.29
C GLY A 16 -11.92 67.95 -23.15
N LEU A 17 -11.60 66.69 -23.45
CA LEU A 17 -10.46 65.98 -22.84
C LEU A 17 -10.00 64.88 -23.80
N VAL A 18 -8.99 65.20 -24.59
CA VAL A 18 -8.14 64.20 -25.26
C VAL A 18 -7.29 63.58 -24.18
N LEU A 19 -7.68 62.39 -23.69
CA LEU A 19 -6.83 61.53 -22.89
C LEU A 19 -6.07 60.62 -23.85
N CYS A 20 -4.77 60.89 -24.00
CA CYS A 20 -3.81 59.98 -24.60
C CYS A 20 -3.83 58.65 -23.83
N SER A 21 -4.51 57.64 -24.37
CA SER A 21 -4.36 56.25 -23.95
C SER A 21 -3.05 55.74 -24.54
N GLY A 22 -1.95 55.90 -23.81
CA GLY A 22 -0.72 55.19 -24.13
C GLY A 22 -0.96 53.68 -24.08
N PRO A 23 -0.29 52.87 -24.91
CA PRO A 23 -0.40 51.42 -24.82
C PRO A 23 0.00 51.01 -23.40
N ALA A 24 -0.86 50.24 -22.73
CA ALA A 24 -0.52 49.58 -21.48
C ALA A 24 0.71 48.70 -21.77
N ARG A 25 1.86 49.13 -21.26
CA ARG A 25 3.11 48.37 -21.33
C ARG A 25 2.83 47.10 -20.53
N ALA A 26 2.74 45.95 -21.21
CA ALA A 26 2.71 44.66 -20.56
C ALA A 26 3.89 44.63 -19.56
N GLN A 27 3.59 44.34 -18.30
CA GLN A 27 4.64 44.10 -17.31
C GLN A 27 5.50 42.97 -17.88
N PRO A 28 6.84 43.12 -17.98
CA PRO A 28 7.71 42.01 -18.33
C PRO A 28 7.39 40.85 -17.40
N ALA A 29 7.31 39.63 -17.94
CA ALA A 29 7.33 38.45 -17.08
C ALA A 29 8.53 38.57 -16.12
N PRO A 30 8.38 38.22 -14.84
CA PRO A 30 9.50 38.25 -13.90
C PRO A 30 10.65 37.44 -14.50
N ALA A 31 11.86 38.00 -14.48
CA ALA A 31 13.04 37.35 -15.03
C ALA A 31 13.33 36.08 -14.22
N GLN A 32 13.68 34.99 -14.91
CA GLN A 32 14.11 33.74 -14.27
C GLN A 32 15.25 34.04 -13.28
N PRO A 33 15.19 33.54 -12.03
CA PRO A 33 16.24 33.80 -11.06
C PRO A 33 17.47 32.95 -11.36
N ASN A 34 18.65 33.45 -10.99
CA ASN A 34 19.82 32.57 -10.90
C ASN A 34 19.64 31.62 -9.70
N ILE A 35 20.35 30.49 -9.70
CA ILE A 35 20.27 29.50 -8.63
C ILE A 35 21.68 29.14 -8.16
N VAL A 36 21.93 29.26 -6.86
CA VAL A 36 23.19 28.84 -6.21
C VAL A 36 22.87 27.84 -5.12
N LEU A 37 23.33 26.60 -5.30
CA LEU A 37 23.18 25.51 -4.34
C LEU A 37 24.52 25.25 -3.67
N ILE A 38 24.62 25.53 -2.38
CA ILE A 38 25.84 25.35 -1.58
C ILE A 38 25.65 24.15 -0.65
N MET A 39 26.51 23.15 -0.79
CA MET A 39 26.49 21.95 0.04
C MET A 39 27.84 21.73 0.73
N VAL A 40 27.83 21.61 2.05
CA VAL A 40 28.97 21.14 2.85
C VAL A 40 28.93 19.62 3.06
N ASP A 41 29.98 19.04 3.62
CA ASP A 41 30.21 17.58 3.66
C ASP A 41 30.58 17.13 5.07
N ASP A 42 29.77 16.23 5.64
CA ASP A 42 29.90 15.70 7.01
C ASP A 42 29.72 16.71 8.16
N ALA A 43 29.16 17.89 7.94
CA ALA A 43 28.98 18.86 9.03
C ALA A 43 27.99 18.36 10.10
N GLY A 44 28.29 18.65 11.37
CA GLY A 44 27.38 18.40 12.47
C GLY A 44 26.19 19.36 12.44
N TYR A 45 25.01 18.92 12.87
CA TYR A 45 23.86 19.84 12.99
C TYR A 45 24.17 21.04 13.90
N ASN A 46 24.98 20.83 14.93
CA ASN A 46 25.34 21.85 15.91
C ASN A 46 26.55 22.70 15.52
N GLU A 47 26.90 22.83 14.25
CA GLU A 47 28.15 23.48 13.82
C GLU A 47 27.99 24.86 13.18
N PHE A 48 26.76 25.34 13.03
CA PHE A 48 26.46 26.65 12.45
C PHE A 48 25.63 27.49 13.41
N GLY A 49 25.92 28.79 13.49
CA GLY A 49 25.27 29.71 14.44
C GLY A 49 23.75 29.69 14.33
N PHE A 50 23.21 29.80 13.12
CA PHE A 50 21.76 29.71 12.89
C PHE A 50 21.14 28.39 13.36
N SER A 51 21.84 27.26 13.20
CA SER A 51 21.35 25.94 13.63
C SER A 51 21.43 25.77 15.15
N ASN A 52 22.45 26.35 15.78
CA ASN A 52 22.55 26.41 17.24
C ASN A 52 21.36 27.18 17.83
N ASP A 53 21.04 28.33 17.23
CA ASP A 53 19.99 29.24 17.71
C ASP A 53 18.59 28.58 17.64
N LEU A 54 18.31 27.75 16.63
CA LEU A 54 17.02 27.02 16.49
C LEU A 54 16.68 26.15 17.72
N PHE A 55 17.69 25.55 18.35
CA PHE A 55 17.51 24.59 19.45
C PHE A 55 18.18 25.05 20.75
N GLY A 56 18.55 26.34 20.84
CA GLY A 56 19.20 26.92 22.01
C GLY A 56 20.49 26.21 22.42
N GLN A 57 21.26 25.70 21.45
CA GLN A 57 22.53 25.02 21.70
C GLN A 57 23.66 26.03 21.85
N THR A 58 24.74 25.61 22.51
CA THR A 58 25.95 26.44 22.60
C THR A 58 26.58 26.55 21.21
N ARG A 59 26.92 27.78 20.80
CA ARG A 59 27.70 28.04 19.59
C ARG A 59 29.11 27.47 19.75
N VAL A 60 29.54 26.67 18.79
CA VAL A 60 30.84 25.97 18.79
C VAL A 60 31.70 26.33 17.59
N SER A 61 31.22 27.20 16.71
CA SER A 61 31.92 27.70 15.53
C SER A 61 31.40 29.10 15.20
N ASP A 62 32.25 29.95 14.64
CA ASP A 62 31.86 31.25 14.12
C ASP A 62 31.55 31.12 12.63
N THR A 63 30.30 31.39 12.24
CA THR A 63 29.83 31.29 10.83
C THR A 63 29.06 32.55 10.41
N PRO A 64 29.70 33.74 10.44
CA PRO A 64 29.01 35.01 10.26
C PRO A 64 28.38 35.20 8.86
N ASN A 65 28.97 34.67 7.79
CA ASN A 65 28.41 34.82 6.44
C ASN A 65 27.20 33.91 6.24
N ILE A 66 27.26 32.67 6.73
CA ILE A 66 26.15 31.72 6.71
C ILE A 66 25.01 32.22 7.62
N ASP A 67 25.33 32.76 8.81
CA ASP A 67 24.33 33.36 9.71
C ASP A 67 23.67 34.59 9.07
N ALA A 68 24.43 35.43 8.34
CA ALA A 68 23.89 36.56 7.60
C ALA A 68 22.96 36.11 6.47
N LEU A 69 23.31 35.05 5.74
CA LEU A 69 22.44 34.43 4.74
C LEU A 69 21.17 33.88 5.39
N ALA A 70 21.28 33.18 6.53
CA ALA A 70 20.14 32.64 7.27
C ALA A 70 19.15 33.73 7.71
N SER A 71 19.64 34.93 8.09
CA SER A 71 18.77 36.05 8.49
C SER A 71 17.85 36.58 7.38
N GLN A 72 18.15 36.24 6.12
CA GLN A 72 17.40 36.65 4.93
C GLN A 72 16.70 35.46 4.25
N ALA A 73 16.84 34.26 4.81
CA ALA A 73 16.39 33.01 4.20
C ALA A 73 15.25 32.37 5.00
N THR A 74 14.53 31.46 4.34
CA THR A 74 13.73 30.47 5.06
C THR A 74 14.69 29.43 5.64
N VAL A 75 14.72 29.31 6.96
CA VAL A 75 15.47 28.29 7.69
C VAL A 75 14.56 27.10 7.97
N PHE A 76 14.92 25.92 7.48
CA PHE A 76 14.12 24.71 7.66
C PHE A 76 14.56 23.99 8.92
N SER A 77 13.75 24.05 9.98
CA SER A 77 14.11 23.38 11.22
C SER A 77 14.10 21.86 11.04
N GLN A 78 13.25 21.34 10.15
CA GLN A 78 13.10 19.92 9.80
C GLN A 78 13.57 19.62 8.35
N GLY A 79 14.76 20.12 7.97
CA GLY A 79 15.39 19.80 6.69
C GLY A 79 16.11 18.45 6.70
N TYR A 80 15.70 17.54 5.81
CA TYR A 80 16.27 16.19 5.70
C TYR A 80 17.04 15.95 4.40
N VAL A 81 18.10 15.17 4.44
CA VAL A 81 18.76 14.64 3.24
C VAL A 81 18.07 13.39 2.72
N SER A 82 18.37 12.97 1.49
CA SER A 82 17.73 11.81 0.88
C SER A 82 18.26 10.47 1.41
N ALA A 83 19.45 10.45 2.01
CA ALA A 83 20.09 9.28 2.59
C ALA A 83 21.17 9.69 3.62
N PRO A 84 21.52 8.84 4.60
CA PRO A 84 22.52 9.17 5.63
C PRO A 84 23.99 9.04 5.16
N LEU A 85 24.24 9.09 3.85
CA LEU A 85 25.56 8.92 3.24
C LEU A 85 25.75 9.90 2.07
N CYS A 86 26.99 10.36 1.87
CA CYS A 86 27.34 11.43 0.94
C CYS A 86 26.79 11.22 -0.48
N SER A 87 27.14 10.10 -1.12
CA SER A 87 26.81 9.88 -2.53
C SER A 87 25.32 9.60 -2.75
N PRO A 88 24.66 8.68 -2.00
CA PRO A 88 23.21 8.53 -2.08
C PRO A 88 22.42 9.81 -1.77
N SER A 89 22.90 10.62 -0.82
CA SER A 89 22.32 11.93 -0.52
C SER A 89 22.36 12.87 -1.74
N ARG A 90 23.55 13.02 -2.33
CA ARG A 90 23.79 13.83 -3.53
C ARG A 90 23.00 13.33 -4.73
N ALA A 91 22.96 12.01 -4.93
CA ALA A 91 22.20 11.39 -6.01
C ALA A 91 20.73 11.78 -5.90
N GLY A 92 20.10 11.54 -4.73
CA GLY A 92 18.69 11.85 -4.56
C GLY A 92 18.36 13.35 -4.60
N MET A 93 19.27 14.20 -4.12
CA MET A 93 19.11 15.66 -4.26
C MET A 93 19.17 16.09 -5.73
N LEU A 94 20.17 15.60 -6.48
CA LEU A 94 20.38 16.00 -7.87
C LEU A 94 19.36 15.41 -8.82
N THR A 95 18.73 14.26 -8.52
CA THR A 95 17.68 13.66 -9.35
C THR A 95 16.27 13.94 -8.85
N GLY A 96 16.10 14.49 -7.65
CA GLY A 96 14.79 14.65 -7.01
C GLY A 96 14.11 13.32 -6.62
N GLN A 97 14.81 12.20 -6.71
CA GLN A 97 14.28 10.85 -6.47
C GLN A 97 14.93 10.19 -5.24
N TYR A 98 14.28 9.19 -4.66
CA TYR A 98 14.93 8.27 -3.75
C TYR A 98 16.00 7.47 -4.51
N GLY A 99 17.25 7.50 -4.03
CA GLY A 99 18.34 6.71 -4.61
C GLY A 99 17.99 5.22 -4.78
N SER A 100 17.21 4.69 -3.84
CA SER A 100 16.68 3.34 -3.84
C SER A 100 15.84 2.97 -5.06
N ARG A 101 15.14 3.92 -5.72
CA ARG A 101 14.34 3.64 -6.94
C ARG A 101 15.19 3.04 -8.06
N PHE A 102 16.47 3.39 -8.10
CA PHE A 102 17.45 2.95 -9.09
C PHE A 102 18.65 2.23 -8.45
N GLY A 103 18.45 1.67 -7.25
CA GLY A 103 19.43 0.83 -6.55
C GLY A 103 20.66 1.57 -5.99
N TRP A 104 20.58 2.89 -5.80
CA TRP A 104 21.65 3.73 -5.28
C TRP A 104 21.58 3.90 -3.76
N GLU A 105 22.03 2.89 -3.03
CA GLU A 105 21.92 2.87 -1.55
C GLU A 105 23.24 3.02 -0.81
N ASN A 106 24.35 2.99 -1.53
CA ASN A 106 25.70 3.09 -0.97
C ASN A 106 26.59 4.04 -1.76
N ASN A 107 27.68 4.48 -1.12
CA ASN A 107 28.73 5.19 -1.83
C ASN A 107 29.37 4.28 -2.89
N PRO A 108 29.65 4.79 -4.10
CA PRO A 108 30.41 4.05 -5.09
C PRO A 108 31.86 3.87 -4.62
N SER A 109 32.53 2.89 -5.22
CA SER A 109 33.97 2.66 -5.07
C SER A 109 34.74 3.91 -5.44
N ASN A 110 35.82 4.20 -4.71
CA ASN A 110 36.78 5.24 -5.08
C ASN A 110 37.82 4.76 -6.11
N ASP A 111 37.63 3.56 -6.69
CA ASP A 111 38.40 3.05 -7.82
C ASP A 111 37.92 3.68 -9.14
N PHE A 112 38.81 4.33 -9.88
CA PHE A 112 38.50 5.05 -11.12
C PHE A 112 38.20 4.10 -12.28
N SER A 113 38.59 2.84 -12.16
CA SER A 113 38.19 1.78 -13.09
C SER A 113 36.79 1.22 -12.81
N SER A 114 36.18 1.61 -11.68
CA SER A 114 34.84 1.19 -11.30
C SER A 114 33.80 1.65 -12.31
N THR A 115 32.82 0.78 -12.55
CA THR A 115 31.60 1.10 -13.30
C THR A 115 30.47 1.61 -12.40
N GLN A 116 30.71 1.71 -11.09
CA GLN A 116 29.74 2.27 -10.14
C GLN A 116 29.68 3.80 -10.34
N GLY A 117 28.49 4.28 -10.67
CA GLY A 117 28.28 5.64 -11.14
C GLY A 117 26.83 5.82 -11.56
N LEU A 118 26.28 7.04 -11.43
CA LEU A 118 24.87 7.33 -11.71
C LEU A 118 24.55 6.85 -13.12
N VAL A 119 23.44 6.15 -13.30
CA VAL A 119 23.15 5.53 -14.60
C VAL A 119 22.83 6.62 -15.63
N ALA A 120 23.28 6.43 -16.88
CA ALA A 120 23.19 7.47 -17.92
C ALA A 120 21.75 7.91 -18.28
N GLY A 121 20.73 7.14 -17.87
CA GLY A 121 19.32 7.50 -18.04
C GLY A 121 18.77 8.43 -16.96
N GLN A 122 19.49 8.67 -15.86
CA GLN A 122 19.00 9.50 -14.77
C GLN A 122 19.32 10.98 -14.99
N LEU A 123 18.27 11.75 -15.27
CA LEU A 123 18.40 13.18 -15.46
C LEU A 123 18.61 13.87 -14.12
N THR A 124 19.56 14.80 -14.06
CA THR A 124 19.79 15.63 -12.89
C THR A 124 19.16 17.01 -13.05
N MET A 125 19.10 17.78 -11.96
CA MET A 125 18.72 19.19 -12.00
C MET A 125 19.56 20.00 -13.00
N GLY A 126 20.81 19.60 -13.27
CA GLY A 126 21.61 20.18 -14.34
C GLY A 126 20.95 20.01 -15.71
N ASN A 127 20.59 18.77 -16.07
CA ASN A 127 19.90 18.49 -17.33
C ASN A 127 18.58 19.26 -17.46
N HIS A 128 17.77 19.27 -16.39
CA HIS A 128 16.49 19.95 -16.38
C HIS A 128 16.63 21.47 -16.52
N LEU A 129 17.56 22.10 -15.80
CA LEU A 129 17.77 23.55 -15.87
C LEU A 129 18.41 23.98 -17.20
N GLN A 130 19.33 23.18 -17.76
CA GLN A 130 19.83 23.41 -19.12
C GLN A 130 18.72 23.44 -20.15
N SER A 131 17.72 22.55 -20.03
CA SER A 131 16.56 22.53 -20.93
C SER A 131 15.71 23.81 -20.86
N LEU A 132 15.80 24.56 -19.76
CA LEU A 132 15.16 25.86 -19.55
C LEU A 132 16.07 27.06 -19.88
N GLY A 133 17.25 26.80 -20.45
CA GLY A 133 18.19 27.84 -20.92
C GLY A 133 19.22 28.30 -19.88
N TYR A 134 19.39 27.56 -18.78
CA TYR A 134 20.41 27.89 -17.78
C TYR A 134 21.82 27.49 -18.25
N THR A 135 22.81 28.33 -17.94
CA THR A 135 24.20 27.87 -17.91
C THR A 135 24.46 27.17 -16.58
N THR A 136 24.98 25.94 -16.61
CA THR A 136 25.10 25.09 -15.42
C THR A 136 26.55 24.83 -15.03
N GLY A 137 26.87 24.92 -13.75
CA GLY A 137 28.22 24.73 -13.23
C GLY A 137 28.26 23.90 -11.96
N VAL A 138 29.30 23.08 -11.80
CA VAL A 138 29.65 22.40 -10.54
C VAL A 138 31.02 22.85 -10.07
N VAL A 139 31.11 23.27 -8.81
CA VAL A 139 32.37 23.53 -8.13
C VAL A 139 32.48 22.63 -6.90
N GLY A 140 33.37 21.64 -6.90
CA GLY A 140 33.65 20.84 -5.71
C GLY A 140 33.54 19.32 -5.86
N LYS A 141 33.03 18.66 -4.82
CA LYS A 141 32.89 17.20 -4.73
C LYS A 141 31.70 16.69 -5.58
N TRP A 142 31.99 15.80 -6.52
CA TRP A 142 30.97 15.11 -7.33
C TRP A 142 30.47 13.83 -6.66
N HIS A 143 31.32 12.81 -6.55
CA HIS A 143 31.05 11.53 -5.86
C HIS A 143 29.87 10.73 -6.45
N LEU A 144 29.56 10.90 -7.74
CA LEU A 144 28.50 10.19 -8.46
C LEU A 144 28.98 9.37 -9.66
N GLY A 145 30.30 9.20 -9.81
CA GLY A 145 30.90 8.39 -10.87
C GLY A 145 32.13 9.03 -11.49
N TYR A 146 32.81 8.25 -12.34
CA TYR A 146 34.08 8.63 -12.98
C TYR A 146 34.06 8.47 -14.51
N GLN A 147 33.01 7.84 -15.05
CA GLN A 147 32.96 7.36 -16.42
C GLN A 147 32.57 8.48 -17.38
N ASP A 148 33.45 8.70 -18.35
CA ASP A 148 33.28 9.65 -19.44
C ASP A 148 32.13 9.22 -20.36
N GLY A 149 31.27 10.16 -20.75
CA GLY A 149 30.09 9.88 -21.57
C GLY A 149 28.95 9.20 -20.81
N LEU A 150 29.03 9.11 -19.48
CA LEU A 150 28.04 8.39 -18.66
C LEU A 150 27.67 9.11 -17.37
N ASN A 151 28.64 9.50 -16.54
CA ASN A 151 28.35 9.99 -15.19
C ASN A 151 29.35 10.99 -14.61
N ARG A 152 30.11 11.67 -15.48
CA ARG A 152 30.82 12.90 -15.08
C ARG A 152 29.84 14.07 -15.05
N PRO A 153 30.14 15.18 -14.35
CA PRO A 153 29.30 16.37 -14.35
C PRO A 153 28.87 16.81 -15.77
N GLN A 154 29.80 16.79 -16.73
CA GLN A 154 29.55 17.20 -18.12
C GLN A 154 28.55 16.30 -18.86
N ASP A 155 28.45 15.03 -18.46
CA ASP A 155 27.49 14.09 -19.02
C ASP A 155 26.10 14.23 -18.36
N MET A 156 26.06 14.87 -17.19
CA MET A 156 24.88 14.96 -16.32
C MET A 156 24.29 16.38 -16.30
N GLY A 157 24.50 17.13 -17.39
CA GLY A 157 23.86 18.43 -17.62
C GLY A 157 24.56 19.61 -16.94
N PHE A 158 25.89 19.54 -16.78
CA PHE A 158 26.71 20.63 -16.28
C PHE A 158 27.71 21.12 -17.32
N ASP A 159 27.56 22.36 -17.80
CA ASP A 159 28.44 22.98 -18.80
C ASP A 159 29.88 23.14 -18.29
N GLU A 160 30.01 23.47 -17.01
CA GLU A 160 31.30 23.72 -16.37
C GLU A 160 31.51 22.85 -15.13
N PHE A 161 32.74 22.35 -14.98
CA PHE A 161 33.14 21.62 -13.78
C PHE A 161 34.51 22.11 -13.31
N PHE A 162 34.61 22.41 -12.02
CA PHE A 162 35.87 22.53 -11.30
C PHE A 162 35.79 21.74 -9.99
N GLY A 163 36.52 20.65 -9.83
CA GLY A 163 36.22 19.78 -8.70
C GLY A 163 37.04 18.51 -8.60
N LEU A 164 36.58 17.61 -7.72
CA LEU A 164 37.03 16.24 -7.63
C LEU A 164 35.88 15.29 -7.94
N LEU A 165 36.17 14.21 -8.68
CA LEU A 165 35.16 13.20 -9.01
C LEU A 165 34.88 12.25 -7.82
N GLY A 166 35.88 12.02 -6.97
CA GLY A 166 35.81 11.05 -5.88
C GLY A 166 35.18 11.54 -4.58
N GLY A 167 35.14 10.66 -3.58
CA GLY A 167 34.46 10.90 -2.30
C GLY A 167 35.17 11.82 -1.31
N GLY A 168 36.43 12.21 -1.56
CA GLY A 168 37.20 13.09 -0.69
C GLY A 168 38.68 13.16 -1.06
N ARG A 169 39.40 14.11 -0.46
CA ARG A 169 40.83 14.35 -0.70
C ARG A 169 41.45 15.19 0.42
N ASP A 170 42.78 15.32 0.40
CA ASP A 170 43.49 16.31 1.20
C ASP A 170 43.10 17.74 0.80
N TYR A 171 43.05 18.64 1.79
CA TYR A 171 42.75 20.06 1.60
C TYR A 171 43.93 20.86 1.05
N TRP A 172 45.13 20.31 1.17
CA TRP A 172 46.33 20.85 0.55
C TRP A 172 46.69 20.02 -0.68
N PRO A 173 47.21 20.65 -1.75
CA PRO A 173 47.79 19.93 -2.88
C PRO A 173 48.85 18.92 -2.43
N TRP A 174 48.79 17.72 -2.97
CA TRP A 174 49.69 16.63 -2.62
C TRP A 174 50.59 16.26 -3.82
N PRO A 175 51.93 16.37 -3.71
CA PRO A 175 52.84 15.90 -4.76
C PRO A 175 52.67 14.38 -4.99
N GLY A 176 52.18 14.01 -6.17
CA GLY A 176 51.89 12.60 -6.50
C GLY A 176 50.50 12.13 -6.07
N ALA A 177 49.52 13.04 -5.99
CA ALA A 177 48.12 12.70 -5.79
C ALA A 177 47.71 11.58 -6.78
N SER A 178 47.21 10.47 -6.24
CA SER A 178 46.59 9.42 -7.04
C SER A 178 45.44 10.00 -7.87
N GLU A 179 45.10 9.36 -9.00
CA GLU A 179 43.93 9.75 -9.82
C GLU A 179 42.67 10.02 -8.98
N ARG A 180 42.54 9.29 -7.86
CA ARG A 180 41.46 9.43 -6.87
C ARG A 180 41.25 10.78 -6.20
N SER A 181 42.24 11.65 -6.24
CA SER A 181 42.21 12.90 -5.49
C SER A 181 42.61 14.08 -6.35
N ARG A 182 42.56 13.98 -7.68
CA ARG A 182 42.96 15.07 -8.58
C ARG A 182 41.87 16.14 -8.67
N MET A 183 42.29 17.40 -8.59
CA MET A 183 41.44 18.52 -9.03
C MET A 183 41.37 18.57 -10.55
N ARG A 184 40.17 18.77 -11.05
CA ARG A 184 39.89 18.90 -12.47
C ARG A 184 39.20 20.19 -12.81
N ARG A 185 39.44 20.70 -14.02
CA ARG A 185 38.59 21.64 -14.73
C ARG A 185 38.15 20.97 -16.03
N GLY A 186 36.88 20.61 -16.12
CA GLY A 186 36.42 19.65 -17.14
C GLY A 186 37.26 18.37 -17.10
N ASP A 187 37.92 18.04 -18.20
CA ASP A 187 38.79 16.86 -18.31
C ASP A 187 40.28 17.13 -18.02
N VAL A 188 40.63 18.36 -17.63
CA VAL A 188 42.01 18.76 -17.40
C VAL A 188 42.36 18.70 -15.91
N ASP A 189 43.42 17.97 -15.56
CA ASP A 189 43.97 17.99 -14.20
C ASP A 189 44.69 19.34 -13.93
N VAL A 190 44.21 20.12 -12.96
CA VAL A 190 44.66 21.51 -12.76
C VAL A 190 45.74 21.69 -11.69
N GLU A 191 46.00 20.68 -10.86
CA GLU A 191 46.94 20.80 -9.74
C GLU A 191 48.38 21.12 -10.17
N LEU A 192 48.82 20.57 -11.31
CA LEU A 192 50.15 20.87 -11.86
C LEU A 192 50.28 22.33 -12.33
N SER A 193 49.14 23.00 -12.54
CA SER A 193 49.07 24.40 -12.95
C SER A 193 48.87 25.35 -11.77
N TRP A 194 48.63 24.84 -10.55
CA TRP A 194 48.56 25.65 -9.33
C TRP A 194 49.98 26.05 -8.89
N GLY A 195 50.62 26.90 -9.70
CA GLY A 195 51.77 27.70 -9.31
C GLY A 195 51.35 28.87 -8.40
N SER A 196 52.30 29.70 -7.98
CA SER A 196 52.05 30.85 -7.09
C SER A 196 51.12 31.88 -7.75
N GLU A 197 49.81 31.72 -7.57
CA GLU A 197 48.79 32.71 -7.96
C GLU A 197 48.34 33.52 -6.73
N GLY A 198 48.29 34.85 -6.91
CA GLY A 198 47.45 35.87 -6.26
C GLY A 198 47.28 35.90 -4.73
N ASP A 199 47.67 37.02 -4.10
CA ASP A 199 47.60 37.42 -2.68
C ASP A 199 48.35 36.56 -1.63
N PRO A 200 49.65 36.83 -1.38
CA PRO A 200 50.46 36.15 -0.37
C PRO A 200 49.92 36.21 1.08
N SER A 201 48.91 37.04 1.38
CA SER A 201 48.34 37.16 2.72
C SER A 201 47.40 36.01 3.11
N LEU A 202 46.97 35.18 2.15
CA LEU A 202 45.98 34.11 2.36
C LEU A 202 46.54 32.68 2.24
N TYR A 203 47.82 32.49 1.89
CA TYR A 203 48.36 31.20 1.46
C TYR A 203 49.67 30.80 2.16
N ASP A 204 49.91 29.49 2.24
CA ASP A 204 51.26 28.93 2.29
C ASP A 204 51.77 28.83 0.83
N PRO A 205 52.64 29.75 0.38
CA PRO A 205 53.12 29.79 -1.01
C PRO A 205 53.98 28.57 -1.39
N THR A 206 54.27 27.67 -0.44
CA THR A 206 55.01 26.42 -0.70
C THR A 206 54.11 25.24 -1.06
N ARG A 207 52.78 25.36 -0.92
CA ARG A 207 51.84 24.23 -1.03
C ARG A 207 50.65 24.44 -1.99
N GLY A 208 50.45 25.64 -2.56
CA GLY A 208 49.34 25.93 -3.48
C GLY A 208 48.05 26.39 -2.76
N ARG A 209 46.91 26.44 -3.47
CA ARG A 209 45.62 26.90 -2.90
C ARG A 209 45.06 25.90 -1.90
N TYR A 210 44.48 26.40 -0.80
CA TYR A 210 43.73 25.59 0.14
C TYR A 210 42.35 25.25 -0.47
N LEU A 211 41.95 23.98 -0.41
CA LEU A 211 40.84 23.45 -1.20
C LEU A 211 39.52 24.19 -0.98
N THR A 212 39.16 24.47 0.27
CA THR A 212 37.90 25.17 0.60
C THR A 212 37.87 26.57 0.02
N ASP A 213 38.98 27.30 0.11
CA ASP A 213 39.12 28.64 -0.45
C ASP A 213 39.07 28.60 -1.98
N ALA A 214 39.74 27.63 -2.60
CA ALA A 214 39.68 27.43 -4.05
C ALA A 214 38.24 27.20 -4.54
N PHE A 215 37.40 26.48 -3.79
CA PHE A 215 35.98 26.33 -4.14
C PHE A 215 35.19 27.64 -4.02
N GLY A 216 35.47 28.47 -3.01
CA GLY A 216 34.86 29.79 -2.90
C GLY A 216 35.27 30.72 -4.05
N GLU A 217 36.56 30.78 -4.35
CA GLU A 217 37.14 31.58 -5.43
C GLU A 217 36.58 31.19 -6.81
N GLU A 218 36.51 29.90 -7.12
CA GLU A 218 36.03 29.40 -8.42
C GLU A 218 34.52 29.55 -8.58
N SER A 219 33.78 29.45 -7.48
CA SER A 219 32.35 29.76 -7.45
C SER A 219 32.09 31.25 -7.70
N ALA A 220 32.87 32.12 -7.06
CA ALA A 220 32.82 33.56 -7.29
C ALA A 220 33.21 33.93 -8.73
N ASP A 221 34.25 33.30 -9.29
CA ASP A 221 34.66 33.48 -10.68
C ASP A 221 33.57 33.04 -11.68
N PHE A 222 32.94 31.88 -11.44
CA PHE A 222 31.79 31.44 -12.26
C PHE A 222 30.67 32.49 -12.26
N ILE A 223 30.30 33.02 -11.10
CA ILE A 223 29.30 34.08 -10.97
C ILE A 223 29.75 35.34 -11.74
N ASN A 224 31.00 35.78 -11.55
CA ASN A 224 31.54 36.96 -12.25
C ASN A 224 31.49 36.82 -13.78
N ARG A 225 31.71 35.61 -14.30
CA ARG A 225 31.67 35.35 -15.75
C ARG A 225 30.26 35.32 -16.32
N HIS A 226 29.27 34.90 -15.54
CA HIS A 226 27.91 34.64 -16.03
C HIS A 226 26.85 35.66 -15.59
N ALA A 227 27.08 36.43 -14.53
CA ALA A 227 26.08 37.36 -14.01
C ALA A 227 25.69 38.50 -14.98
N GLY A 228 26.54 38.78 -15.98
CA GLY A 228 26.26 39.77 -17.03
C GLY A 228 25.58 39.21 -18.29
N SER A 229 25.33 37.89 -18.35
CA SER A 229 24.75 37.20 -19.50
C SER A 229 23.24 37.40 -19.60
N GLN A 230 22.63 37.02 -20.74
CA GLN A 230 21.18 37.01 -20.88
C GLN A 230 20.56 35.73 -20.31
N GLU A 231 21.32 34.64 -20.35
CA GLU A 231 21.00 33.35 -19.77
C GLU A 231 21.14 33.40 -18.23
N PRO A 232 20.17 32.89 -17.45
CA PRO A 232 20.37 32.68 -16.02
C PRO A 232 21.41 31.57 -15.79
N PHE A 233 22.00 31.52 -14.60
CA PHE A 233 22.94 30.46 -14.24
C PHE A 233 22.46 29.60 -13.07
N PHE A 234 22.88 28.34 -13.08
CA PHE A 234 22.78 27.42 -11.95
C PHE A 234 24.17 26.95 -11.54
N LEU A 235 24.54 27.21 -10.28
CA LEU A 235 25.82 26.82 -9.72
C LEU A 235 25.60 25.87 -8.53
N TYR A 236 26.14 24.65 -8.63
CA TYR A 236 26.23 23.70 -7.53
C TYR A 236 27.64 23.72 -6.92
N THR A 237 27.77 24.33 -5.74
CA THR A 237 29.03 24.40 -4.99
C THR A 237 29.06 23.35 -3.87
N ALA A 238 29.82 22.29 -4.07
CA ALA A 238 29.98 21.14 -3.18
C ALA A 238 31.29 21.21 -2.37
N ILE A 239 31.27 21.95 -1.26
CA ILE A 239 32.40 22.13 -0.34
C ILE A 239 32.65 20.82 0.42
N THR A 240 33.92 20.40 0.49
CA THR A 240 34.33 19.18 1.22
C THR A 240 34.51 19.39 2.72
N ALA A 241 34.59 20.63 3.20
CA ALA A 241 34.65 20.92 4.63
C ALA A 241 33.34 20.57 5.34
N PRO A 242 33.36 20.00 6.57
CA PRO A 242 34.53 19.59 7.37
C PRO A 242 34.98 18.12 7.21
N HIS A 243 34.60 17.41 6.15
CA HIS A 243 34.95 15.99 5.92
C HIS A 243 36.46 15.71 6.08
N THR A 244 36.77 14.52 6.59
CA THR A 244 38.16 14.05 6.75
C THR A 244 38.96 14.04 5.45
N PRO A 245 40.31 14.20 5.51
CA PRO A 245 41.15 14.37 6.69
C PRO A 245 41.08 15.78 7.29
N ILE A 246 41.23 15.91 8.61
CA ILE A 246 41.14 17.20 9.31
C ILE A 246 42.43 18.00 9.09
N GLN A 247 42.42 18.88 8.09
CA GLN A 247 43.55 19.73 7.70
C GLN A 247 43.10 21.20 7.63
N VAL A 248 43.58 22.00 8.58
CA VAL A 248 43.14 23.40 8.76
C VAL A 248 44.22 24.38 8.31
N LYS A 249 43.83 25.60 7.94
CA LYS A 249 44.75 26.74 7.89
C LYS A 249 45.11 27.16 9.31
N GLN A 250 46.37 27.52 9.53
CA GLN A 250 46.81 27.99 10.85
C GLN A 250 46.06 29.25 11.27
N SER A 251 45.84 30.19 10.35
CA SER A 251 45.08 31.42 10.61
C SER A 251 43.64 31.15 11.09
N ASP A 252 42.97 30.16 10.49
CA ASP A 252 41.59 29.80 10.86
C ASP A 252 41.56 29.10 12.22
N LEU A 253 42.62 28.34 12.56
CA LEU A 253 42.78 27.74 13.87
C LEU A 253 43.05 28.80 14.95
N ASP A 254 43.93 29.77 14.66
CA ASP A 254 44.29 30.86 15.57
C ASP A 254 43.09 31.75 15.92
N HIS A 255 42.12 31.90 14.99
CA HIS A 255 40.86 32.63 15.24
C HIS A 255 40.12 32.14 16.49
N PHE A 256 40.19 30.84 16.78
CA PHE A 256 39.52 30.22 17.92
C PHE A 256 40.40 30.12 19.19
N ASP A 257 41.58 30.75 19.22
CA ASP A 257 42.41 30.81 20.43
C ASP A 257 41.67 31.45 21.61
N GLY A 258 41.52 30.70 22.70
CA GLY A 258 40.81 31.14 23.91
C GLY A 258 39.28 31.20 23.76
N LEU A 259 38.73 30.83 22.61
CA LEU A 259 37.29 30.67 22.38
C LEU A 259 36.85 29.20 22.51
N ILE A 260 37.68 28.26 22.03
CA ILE A 260 37.42 26.83 22.08
C ILE A 260 38.64 26.12 22.70
N ASP A 261 38.42 25.47 23.85
CA ASP A 261 39.47 24.76 24.59
C ASP A 261 39.74 23.36 24.03
N ASP A 262 38.71 22.67 23.53
CA ASP A 262 38.85 21.33 22.96
C ASP A 262 39.59 21.37 21.61
N PRO A 263 40.78 20.75 21.48
CA PRO A 263 41.60 20.89 20.28
C PRO A 263 40.98 20.30 19.01
N ASP A 264 40.11 19.31 19.12
CA ASP A 264 39.49 18.67 17.96
C ASP A 264 38.27 19.45 17.50
N GLN A 265 37.41 19.88 18.44
CA GLN A 265 36.32 20.83 18.17
C GLN A 265 36.85 22.13 17.54
N LYS A 266 37.99 22.61 18.01
CA LYS A 266 38.63 23.81 17.45
C LYS A 266 39.07 23.64 16.01
N LYS A 267 39.56 22.46 15.61
CA LYS A 267 39.89 22.18 14.20
C LYS A 267 38.65 22.10 13.34
N ILE A 268 37.57 21.49 13.83
CA ILE A 268 36.28 21.46 13.14
C ILE A 268 35.74 22.88 12.95
N ALA A 269 35.78 23.70 14.00
CA ALA A 269 35.40 25.10 13.93
C ALA A 269 36.22 25.88 12.90
N ALA A 270 37.53 25.62 12.80
CA ALA A 270 38.38 26.21 11.77
C ALA A 270 38.01 25.76 10.34
N LEU A 271 37.64 24.48 10.13
CA LEU A 271 37.14 24.01 8.83
C LEU A 271 35.81 24.67 8.46
N ASN A 272 34.89 24.79 9.42
CA ASN A 272 33.60 25.43 9.22
C ASN A 272 33.74 26.95 9.00
N TYR A 273 34.72 27.58 9.64
CA TYR A 273 35.08 28.98 9.38
C TYR A 273 35.63 29.19 7.96
N ALA A 274 36.41 28.24 7.44
CA ALA A 274 36.84 28.27 6.04
C ALA A 274 35.65 28.08 5.07
N ALA A 275 34.70 27.19 5.38
CA ALA A 275 33.48 27.02 4.61
C ALA A 275 32.62 28.30 4.62
N ASP A 276 32.50 28.94 5.79
CA ASP A 276 31.83 30.23 5.94
C ASP A 276 32.48 31.34 5.10
N ARG A 277 33.82 31.43 5.08
CA ARG A 277 34.53 32.35 4.16
C ARG A 277 34.23 32.06 2.70
N ALA A 278 34.19 30.80 2.29
CA ALA A 278 33.86 30.42 0.91
C ALA A 278 32.42 30.84 0.54
N VAL A 279 31.46 30.67 1.47
CA VAL A 279 30.09 31.19 1.30
C VAL A 279 30.09 32.72 1.19
N GLY A 280 30.89 33.41 2.02
CA GLY A 280 31.07 34.86 1.94
C GLY A 280 31.54 35.32 0.55
N MET A 281 32.54 34.66 -0.03
CA MET A 281 33.03 34.96 -1.38
C MET A 281 31.95 34.83 -2.45
N ILE A 282 31.08 33.82 -2.34
CA ILE A 282 29.95 33.58 -3.24
C ILE A 282 28.92 34.70 -3.12
N MET A 283 28.50 35.02 -1.89
CA MET A 283 27.52 36.07 -1.64
C MET A 283 28.05 37.45 -2.05
N ASP A 284 29.32 37.75 -1.78
CA ASP A 284 29.98 38.98 -2.21
C ASP A 284 30.00 39.10 -3.73
N ALA A 285 30.23 38.00 -4.46
CA ALA A 285 30.17 38.00 -5.92
C ALA A 285 28.75 38.29 -6.44
N LEU A 286 27.71 37.70 -5.83
CA LEU A 286 26.31 37.99 -6.20
C LEU A 286 25.97 39.48 -5.99
N VAL A 287 26.38 40.04 -4.86
CA VAL A 287 26.15 41.45 -4.52
C VAL A 287 26.95 42.38 -5.45
N ALA A 288 28.23 42.08 -5.68
CA ALA A 288 29.11 42.89 -6.52
C ALA A 288 28.64 42.96 -7.98
N ASN A 289 28.03 41.88 -8.49
CA ASN A 289 27.45 41.84 -9.82
C ASN A 289 25.98 42.32 -9.88
N GLY A 290 25.38 42.66 -8.74
CA GLY A 290 24.01 43.18 -8.68
C GLY A 290 22.93 42.16 -9.03
N VAL A 291 23.20 40.86 -8.82
CA VAL A 291 22.27 39.77 -9.13
C VAL A 291 21.69 39.10 -7.87
N ASP A 292 22.14 39.49 -6.67
CA ASP A 292 21.70 38.91 -5.39
C ASP A 292 20.17 38.95 -5.17
N ASP A 293 19.51 40.05 -5.51
CA ASP A 293 18.07 40.23 -5.33
C ASP A 293 17.22 39.26 -6.18
N ASN A 294 17.78 38.78 -7.31
CA ASN A 294 17.14 37.83 -8.22
C ASN A 294 17.92 36.50 -8.29
N THR A 295 18.48 36.07 -7.16
CA THR A 295 19.16 34.77 -7.04
C THR A 295 18.56 33.98 -5.89
N VAL A 296 18.20 32.72 -6.17
CA VAL A 296 17.86 31.72 -5.16
C VAL A 296 19.17 31.16 -4.61
N VAL A 297 19.37 31.21 -3.29
CA VAL A 297 20.56 30.66 -2.63
C VAL A 297 20.15 29.62 -1.60
N VAL A 298 20.62 28.39 -1.76
CA VAL A 298 20.39 27.30 -0.81
C VAL A 298 21.71 26.94 -0.13
N PHE A 299 21.67 26.75 1.18
CA PHE A 299 22.76 26.16 1.94
C PHE A 299 22.26 24.93 2.68
N LEU A 300 22.95 23.80 2.50
CA LEU A 300 22.69 22.58 3.25
C LEU A 300 23.96 21.74 3.46
N ASN A 301 23.82 20.64 4.20
CA ASN A 301 24.87 19.63 4.39
C ASN A 301 24.43 18.27 3.82
N ASP A 302 25.36 17.42 3.39
CA ASP A 302 25.03 16.18 2.67
C ASP A 302 24.60 15.00 3.55
N ASN A 303 25.02 14.95 4.81
CA ASN A 303 24.55 14.01 5.84
C ASN A 303 25.04 14.46 7.21
N GLY A 304 24.43 13.96 8.30
CA GLY A 304 24.91 14.27 9.65
C GLY A 304 26.36 13.85 9.89
N ALA A 305 27.01 14.42 10.92
CA ALA A 305 28.42 14.19 11.20
C ALA A 305 28.71 12.72 11.58
N PRO A 306 29.91 12.21 11.25
CA PRO A 306 30.30 10.83 11.55
C PRO A 306 30.69 10.63 13.04
N ALA A 307 30.52 9.40 13.54
CA ALA A 307 30.91 9.00 14.90
C ALA A 307 32.43 8.80 15.07
N LEU A 308 33.24 9.79 14.68
CA LEU A 308 34.71 9.70 14.73
C LEU A 308 35.31 10.21 16.05
N ASN A 309 34.50 10.82 16.93
CA ASN A 309 34.96 11.50 18.15
C ASN A 309 36.06 12.55 17.90
N ILE A 310 35.93 13.32 16.82
CA ILE A 310 36.89 14.35 16.38
C ILE A 310 36.33 15.78 16.52
N GLY A 311 35.44 16.03 17.47
CA GLY A 311 34.94 17.37 17.80
C GLY A 311 33.65 17.81 17.10
N GLN A 312 33.16 17.03 16.13
CA GLN A 312 31.89 17.29 15.45
C GLN A 312 30.68 16.95 16.32
N SER A 313 29.54 17.63 16.12
CA SER A 313 28.34 17.43 16.94
C SER A 313 27.03 17.49 16.17
N ASN A 314 26.24 16.42 16.27
CA ASN A 314 24.86 16.35 15.77
C ASN A 314 23.80 16.80 16.80
N SER A 315 24.22 17.36 17.94
CA SER A 315 23.29 17.78 18.98
C SER A 315 22.24 18.75 18.43
N PRO A 316 20.98 18.68 18.90
CA PRO A 316 20.47 17.79 19.95
C PRO A 316 20.12 16.37 19.47
N PHE A 317 20.25 16.07 18.18
CA PHE A 317 19.76 14.84 17.57
C PHE A 317 20.64 13.63 17.89
N PHE A 318 19.98 12.48 18.06
CA PHE A 318 20.66 11.21 18.25
C PHE A 318 21.10 10.62 16.90
N GLY A 319 22.23 9.92 16.90
CA GLY A 319 22.78 9.25 15.74
C GLY A 319 23.80 10.07 14.95
N THR A 320 24.33 9.45 13.90
CA THR A 320 25.49 9.94 13.12
C THR A 320 25.40 9.49 11.66
N LYS A 321 26.33 9.95 10.82
CA LYS A 321 26.52 9.47 9.44
C LYS A 321 26.35 7.95 9.32
N GLY A 322 25.62 7.51 8.31
CA GLY A 322 25.29 6.11 8.04
C GLY A 322 24.12 5.55 8.86
N GLN A 323 23.52 6.34 9.76
CA GLN A 323 22.34 5.95 10.54
C GLN A 323 21.11 6.75 10.12
N THR A 324 19.93 6.15 10.23
CA THR A 324 18.64 6.75 9.82
C THR A 324 17.94 7.51 10.96
N PHE A 325 18.62 7.71 12.10
CA PHE A 325 18.21 8.68 13.13
C PHE A 325 18.47 10.11 12.64
N ASP A 326 17.78 11.11 13.22
CA ASP A 326 17.85 12.52 12.80
C ASP A 326 19.29 13.06 12.84
N GLY A 327 20.17 12.56 13.72
CA GLY A 327 21.59 12.93 13.72
C GLY A 327 22.38 12.42 12.51
N GLY A 328 21.81 11.55 11.67
CA GLY A 328 22.39 11.12 10.39
C GLY A 328 21.68 11.68 9.15
N ILE A 329 20.39 12.00 9.24
CA ILE A 329 19.55 12.41 8.09
C ILE A 329 19.00 13.84 8.16
N ARG A 330 18.95 14.48 9.34
CA ARG A 330 18.51 15.88 9.49
C ARG A 330 19.73 16.78 9.47
N VAL A 331 19.66 17.84 8.68
CA VAL A 331 20.82 18.69 8.39
C VAL A 331 20.48 20.18 8.52
N PRO A 332 21.48 21.03 8.81
CA PRO A 332 21.37 22.47 8.59
C PRO A 332 20.90 22.74 7.16
N PHE A 333 19.81 23.48 6.99
CA PHE A 333 19.19 23.72 5.69
C PHE A 333 18.49 25.09 5.68
N LEU A 334 18.86 25.95 4.73
CA LEU A 334 18.17 27.22 4.47
C LEU A 334 18.02 27.49 2.95
N MET A 335 17.06 28.34 2.60
CA MET A 335 16.81 28.81 1.23
C MET A 335 16.43 30.29 1.22
N LYS A 336 17.30 31.15 0.66
CA LYS A 336 16.99 32.53 0.30
C LYS A 336 16.27 32.52 -1.05
N THR A 337 15.05 33.06 -1.08
CA THR A 337 14.23 33.14 -2.30
C THR A 337 13.89 34.59 -2.59
N PRO A 338 13.98 35.07 -3.84
CA PRO A 338 13.57 36.43 -4.21
C PRO A 338 12.16 36.76 -3.71
N GLY A 339 12.03 37.86 -2.97
CA GLY A 339 10.74 38.35 -2.47
C GLY A 339 10.20 37.66 -1.21
N VAL A 340 10.88 36.63 -0.68
CA VAL A 340 10.50 35.94 0.55
C VAL A 340 11.32 36.49 1.72
N ALA A 341 10.65 36.92 2.78
CA ALA A 341 11.32 37.38 4.00
C ALA A 341 11.91 36.20 4.80
N GLY A 342 12.97 36.47 5.56
CA GLY A 342 13.55 35.48 6.45
C GLY A 342 12.55 34.96 7.49
N GLN A 343 12.46 33.64 7.63
CA GLN A 343 11.49 32.96 8.50
C GLN A 343 12.01 31.57 8.89
N VAL A 344 11.38 30.95 9.90
CA VAL A 344 11.59 29.54 10.22
C VAL A 344 10.42 28.73 9.68
N TYR A 345 10.72 27.69 8.91
CA TYR A 345 9.74 26.73 8.41
C TYR A 345 9.90 25.40 9.15
N ASP A 346 8.83 25.00 9.84
CA ASP A 346 8.86 23.90 10.80
C ASP A 346 8.24 22.59 10.29
N GLN A 347 7.79 22.49 9.03
CA GLN A 347 7.34 21.20 8.49
C GLN A 347 8.51 20.41 7.87
N PRO A 348 8.45 19.07 7.84
CA PRO A 348 9.46 18.24 7.21
C PRO A 348 9.60 18.54 5.71
N ILE A 349 10.83 18.80 5.29
CA ILE A 349 11.21 18.91 3.87
C ILE A 349 12.42 18.03 3.60
N THR A 350 12.68 17.73 2.33
CA THR A 350 13.82 16.91 1.93
C THR A 350 14.65 17.59 0.85
N ALA A 351 15.95 17.30 0.78
CA ALA A 351 16.82 17.77 -0.28
C ALA A 351 16.36 17.36 -1.69
N ARG A 352 15.53 16.31 -1.82
CA ARG A 352 14.89 15.93 -3.09
C ARG A 352 13.93 16.99 -3.64
N ASP A 353 13.36 17.81 -2.75
CA ASP A 353 12.42 18.87 -3.11
C ASP A 353 13.09 20.00 -3.90
N LEU A 354 14.43 20.11 -3.83
CA LEU A 354 15.17 21.17 -4.50
C LEU A 354 15.02 21.11 -6.01
N LEU A 355 15.03 19.92 -6.63
CA LEU A 355 14.89 19.80 -8.09
C LEU A 355 13.53 20.34 -8.59
N PRO A 356 12.36 19.84 -8.15
CA PRO A 356 11.08 20.37 -8.60
C PRO A 356 10.88 21.84 -8.21
N THR A 357 11.40 22.28 -7.06
CA THR A 357 11.36 23.70 -6.65
C THR A 357 12.16 24.58 -7.61
N PHE A 358 13.40 24.20 -7.93
CA PHE A 358 14.26 24.96 -8.86
C PHE A 358 13.69 24.97 -10.28
N TYR A 359 13.14 23.84 -10.73
CA TYR A 359 12.51 23.74 -12.04
C TYR A 359 11.28 24.66 -12.13
N ALA A 360 10.43 24.69 -11.09
CA ALA A 360 9.29 25.60 -11.01
C ALA A 360 9.69 27.08 -11.00
N MET A 361 10.68 27.45 -10.18
CA MET A 361 11.22 28.82 -10.12
C MET A 361 11.86 29.27 -11.44
N ALA A 362 12.45 28.32 -12.19
CA ALA A 362 12.97 28.53 -13.54
C ALA A 362 11.86 28.64 -14.61
N GLY A 363 10.59 28.51 -14.25
CA GLY A 363 9.45 28.61 -15.16
C GLY A 363 9.03 27.28 -15.82
N GLY A 364 9.61 26.16 -15.40
CA GLY A 364 9.17 24.82 -15.76
C GLY A 364 7.92 24.39 -14.99
N ASP A 365 7.24 23.37 -15.51
CA ASP A 365 6.09 22.73 -14.83
C ASP A 365 6.58 21.50 -14.05
N PRO A 366 6.62 21.53 -12.70
CA PRO A 366 7.16 20.42 -11.91
C PRO A 366 6.37 19.12 -12.06
N THR A 367 5.11 19.16 -12.55
CA THR A 367 4.31 17.95 -12.80
C THR A 367 4.81 17.12 -13.99
N GLN A 368 5.75 17.67 -14.78
CA GLN A 368 6.39 16.97 -15.90
C GLN A 368 7.63 16.18 -15.49
N LEU A 369 8.05 16.29 -14.23
CA LEU A 369 9.22 15.63 -13.70
C LEU A 369 8.84 14.26 -13.12
N ASP A 370 9.65 13.24 -13.40
CA ASP A 370 9.59 11.96 -12.67
C ASP A 370 10.44 12.07 -11.40
N VAL A 371 9.86 12.59 -10.32
CA VAL A 371 10.55 12.86 -9.05
C VAL A 371 9.68 12.51 -7.85
N ASP A 372 10.32 12.26 -6.71
CA ASP A 372 9.64 12.00 -5.44
C ASP A 372 9.61 13.24 -4.53
N GLY A 373 10.37 14.29 -4.87
CA GLY A 373 10.31 15.59 -4.21
C GLY A 373 9.11 16.41 -4.66
N VAL A 374 8.79 17.47 -3.91
CA VAL A 374 7.70 18.42 -4.24
C VAL A 374 8.22 19.84 -4.40
N ASP A 375 7.51 20.68 -5.16
CA ASP A 375 7.80 22.11 -5.24
C ASP A 375 7.46 22.80 -3.90
N LEU A 376 8.47 23.35 -3.23
CA LEU A 376 8.34 24.05 -1.95
C LEU A 376 7.85 25.49 -2.09
N THR A 377 7.81 26.05 -3.29
CA THR A 377 7.48 27.47 -3.52
C THR A 377 6.14 27.87 -2.88
N PRO A 378 5.02 27.12 -3.07
CA PRO A 378 3.74 27.48 -2.45
C PRO A 378 3.75 27.39 -0.91
N TYR A 379 4.58 26.51 -0.35
CA TYR A 379 4.67 26.30 1.09
C TYR A 379 5.49 27.39 1.78
N VAL A 380 6.63 27.74 1.17
CA VAL A 380 7.54 28.77 1.69
C VAL A 380 6.94 30.17 1.55
N ASN A 381 6.13 30.41 0.51
CA ASN A 381 5.37 31.66 0.36
C ASN A 381 4.17 31.77 1.32
N GLY A 382 3.81 30.68 2.02
CA GLY A 382 2.64 30.64 2.89
C GLY A 382 1.31 30.52 2.14
N ASP A 383 1.33 30.21 0.84
CA ASP A 383 0.14 29.96 0.03
C ASP A 383 -0.51 28.62 0.41
N VAL A 384 0.30 27.65 0.85
CA VAL A 384 -0.11 26.32 1.33
C VAL A 384 0.42 26.09 2.74
N ALA A 385 -0.48 25.79 3.68
CA ALA A 385 -0.14 25.58 5.09
C ALA A 385 -0.02 24.10 5.51
N THR A 386 -0.25 23.15 4.59
CA THR A 386 -0.15 21.71 4.87
C THR A 386 1.30 21.24 4.87
N ASN A 387 1.54 20.05 5.42
CA ASN A 387 2.84 19.38 5.30
C ASN A 387 3.12 19.06 3.81
N PRO A 388 4.32 19.37 3.28
CA PRO A 388 4.67 19.02 1.90
C PRO A 388 4.72 17.51 1.65
N HIS A 389 5.01 16.71 2.68
CA HIS A 389 5.18 15.26 2.59
C HIS A 389 4.32 14.52 3.60
N ASP A 390 3.43 13.64 3.15
CA ASP A 390 2.68 12.78 4.07
C ASP A 390 3.60 11.74 4.75
N VAL A 391 4.45 11.09 3.94
CA VAL A 391 5.39 10.06 4.39
C VAL A 391 6.79 10.30 3.82
N LEU A 392 7.82 10.06 4.62
CA LEU A 392 9.23 10.10 4.22
C LEU A 392 9.95 8.82 4.60
N PHE A 393 10.75 8.29 3.66
CA PHE A 393 11.51 7.05 3.82
C PHE A 393 13.03 7.26 3.79
N TRP A 394 13.76 6.33 4.42
CA TRP A 394 15.21 6.16 4.28
C TRP A 394 15.52 4.68 4.40
N ARG A 395 16.44 4.16 3.58
CA ARG A 395 16.92 2.77 3.71
C ARG A 395 18.40 2.63 3.36
N GLY A 396 18.98 1.50 3.74
CA GLY A 396 20.26 1.01 3.25
C GLY A 396 20.19 -0.47 2.91
N ASP A 397 21.15 -0.95 2.11
CA ASP A 397 21.24 -2.34 1.65
C ASP A 397 21.50 -3.34 2.78
N ASP A 398 22.09 -2.86 3.87
CA ASP A 398 22.35 -3.54 5.13
C ASP A 398 21.09 -3.69 6.01
N GLY A 399 19.96 -3.23 5.50
CA GLY A 399 18.65 -3.39 6.08
C GLY A 399 18.19 -2.27 7.00
N ARG A 400 19.07 -1.35 7.38
CA ARG A 400 18.62 -0.19 8.17
C ARG A 400 17.52 0.56 7.42
N PHE A 401 16.55 1.07 8.15
CA PHE A 401 15.52 1.93 7.56
C PHE A 401 15.03 2.99 8.54
N ALA A 402 14.38 4.01 8.00
CA ALA A 402 13.44 4.84 8.72
C ALA A 402 12.22 5.13 7.83
N VAL A 403 11.06 5.19 8.45
CA VAL A 403 9.82 5.68 7.84
C VAL A 403 9.21 6.70 8.80
N ARG A 404 8.80 7.85 8.28
CA ARG A 404 8.17 8.92 9.05
C ARG A 404 6.84 9.30 8.42
N LYS A 405 5.76 9.25 9.21
CA LYS A 405 4.44 9.75 8.83
C LYS A 405 3.93 10.69 9.92
N GLY A 406 3.74 11.96 9.57
CA GLY A 406 3.46 13.04 10.52
C GLY A 406 4.47 13.09 11.68
N ASP A 407 3.97 12.92 12.90
CA ASP A 407 4.75 12.99 14.14
C ASP A 407 5.46 11.69 14.49
N TRP A 408 5.18 10.59 13.81
CA TRP A 408 5.72 9.27 14.14
C TRP A 408 6.83 8.87 13.19
N LYS A 409 7.90 8.29 13.75
CA LYS A 409 9.04 7.77 13.02
C LYS A 409 9.42 6.40 13.53
N LEU A 410 9.45 5.40 12.64
CA LEU A 410 9.92 4.05 12.93
C LEU A 410 11.33 3.89 12.37
N VAL A 411 12.31 3.57 13.21
CA VAL A 411 13.72 3.45 12.83
C VAL A 411 14.26 2.08 13.17
N ARG A 412 14.84 1.38 12.21
CA ARG A 412 15.61 0.16 12.46
C ARG A 412 17.10 0.41 12.26
N PRO A 413 17.90 0.52 13.33
CA PRO A 413 19.35 0.65 13.20
C PRO A 413 19.99 -0.73 12.96
N LEU A 414 21.25 -0.73 12.54
CA LEU A 414 22.02 -1.96 12.24
C LEU A 414 22.43 -2.75 13.47
N ASP A 415 22.69 -2.05 14.57
CA ASP A 415 23.23 -2.61 15.81
C ASP A 415 22.14 -3.16 16.74
N HIS A 416 20.88 -3.13 16.30
CA HIS A 416 19.75 -3.53 17.11
C HIS A 416 18.81 -4.48 16.34
N PRO A 417 18.35 -5.58 16.98
CA PRO A 417 17.52 -6.58 16.29
C PRO A 417 16.07 -6.13 16.03
N PHE A 418 15.64 -5.00 16.60
CA PHE A 418 14.26 -4.51 16.53
C PHE A 418 14.18 -3.04 16.12
N ALA A 419 13.11 -2.69 15.41
CA ALA A 419 12.77 -1.31 15.09
C ALA A 419 12.34 -0.52 16.35
N ARG A 420 12.55 0.79 16.32
CA ARG A 420 12.28 1.75 17.41
C ARG A 420 11.26 2.78 16.91
N LEU A 421 10.12 2.88 17.61
CA LEU A 421 9.10 3.89 17.31
C LEU A 421 9.33 5.14 18.17
N ASN A 422 9.48 6.29 17.51
CA ASN A 422 9.73 7.60 18.10
C ASN A 422 8.58 8.57 17.77
N ASN A 423 8.26 9.47 18.71
CA ASN A 423 7.38 10.61 18.46
C ASN A 423 8.21 11.89 18.36
N MET A 424 8.23 12.50 17.19
CA MET A 424 9.11 13.60 16.83
C MET A 424 8.71 14.95 17.43
N VAL A 425 7.51 15.07 18.02
CA VAL A 425 7.05 16.30 18.67
C VAL A 425 7.49 16.36 20.13
N TRP A 426 7.35 15.28 20.88
CA TRP A 426 7.73 15.25 22.29
C TRP A 426 9.17 14.82 22.52
N ASP A 427 9.76 14.08 21.59
CA ASP A 427 11.16 13.69 21.61
C ASP A 427 11.81 13.81 20.22
N PRO A 428 12.03 15.05 19.74
CA PRO A 428 12.74 15.28 18.48
C PRO A 428 14.18 14.75 18.51
N SER A 429 14.73 14.40 19.68
CA SER A 429 16.08 13.85 19.84
C SER A 429 16.14 12.32 19.78
N GLU A 430 14.99 11.63 19.67
CA GLU A 430 14.88 10.17 19.56
C GLU A 430 15.58 9.40 20.72
N ARG A 431 15.58 9.97 21.93
CA ARG A 431 16.23 9.37 23.11
C ARG A 431 15.32 8.39 23.85
N THR A 432 14.03 8.48 23.62
CA THR A 432 12.95 7.67 24.18
C THR A 432 12.23 6.99 23.04
N TYR A 433 12.14 5.65 23.09
CA TYR A 433 11.51 4.87 22.03
C TYR A 433 10.61 3.78 22.60
N TYR A 434 9.65 3.35 21.79
CA TYR A 434 8.86 2.14 22.00
C TYR A 434 9.40 1.01 21.10
N ASN A 435 9.42 -0.23 21.58
CA ASN A 435 9.99 -1.36 20.82
C ASN A 435 9.01 -1.82 19.74
N GLY A 436 9.29 -1.51 18.47
CA GLY A 436 8.41 -1.77 17.34
C GLY A 436 8.09 -3.24 17.06
N ASN A 437 8.85 -4.21 17.60
CA ASN A 437 8.59 -5.64 17.38
C ASN A 437 7.99 -6.37 18.60
N SER A 438 7.84 -5.69 19.73
CA SER A 438 7.01 -6.21 20.83
C SER A 438 5.61 -5.66 20.67
N SER A 439 4.58 -6.42 21.08
CA SER A 439 3.18 -5.98 21.20
C SER A 439 3.12 -4.64 21.93
N ASN A 440 3.28 -3.55 21.19
CA ASN A 440 3.34 -2.20 21.70
C ASN A 440 1.89 -1.85 21.96
N GLY A 441 1.24 -2.49 22.94
CA GLY A 441 -0.22 -2.64 22.98
C GLY A 441 -0.99 -1.32 22.89
N LYS A 442 -0.34 -0.19 23.16
CA LYS A 442 -0.88 1.16 22.93
C LYS A 442 -0.69 1.71 21.50
N TYR A 443 0.43 1.44 20.83
CA TYR A 443 0.83 2.03 19.55
C TYR A 443 1.10 1.01 18.44
N GLN A 444 0.67 -0.24 18.60
CA GLN A 444 0.88 -1.30 17.61
C GLN A 444 0.31 -0.90 16.24
N HIS A 445 -0.91 -0.34 16.21
CA HIS A 445 -1.54 0.16 14.99
C HIS A 445 -0.69 1.19 14.22
N ILE A 446 0.11 2.03 14.90
CA ILE A 446 1.02 2.98 14.25
C ILE A 446 2.23 2.26 13.67
N VAL A 447 2.75 1.25 14.36
CA VAL A 447 3.84 0.43 13.83
C VAL A 447 3.38 -0.34 12.60
N ASP A 448 2.17 -0.90 12.64
CA ASP A 448 1.57 -1.64 11.52
C ASP A 448 1.37 -0.70 10.33
N GLU A 449 0.79 0.49 10.54
CA GLU A 449 0.65 1.53 9.51
C GLU A 449 2.01 1.90 8.88
N LEU A 450 3.03 2.20 9.69
CA LEU A 450 4.35 2.57 9.18
C LEU A 450 5.04 1.41 8.44
N ASN A 451 4.81 0.15 8.84
CA ASN A 451 5.30 -1.01 8.10
C ASN A 451 4.56 -1.22 6.79
N HIS A 452 3.26 -0.90 6.72
CA HIS A 452 2.50 -0.94 5.49
C HIS A 452 3.03 0.10 4.50
N GLU A 453 3.19 1.36 4.93
CA GLU A 453 3.79 2.42 4.13
C GLU A 453 5.18 2.04 3.60
N LEU A 454 6.01 1.43 4.48
CA LEU A 454 7.33 0.95 4.09
C LEU A 454 7.23 -0.17 3.04
N THR A 455 6.35 -1.15 3.22
CA THR A 455 6.20 -2.29 2.29
C THR A 455 5.72 -1.82 0.92
N HIS A 456 4.74 -0.92 0.86
CA HIS A 456 4.25 -0.31 -0.37
C HIS A 456 5.33 0.49 -1.09
N TRP A 457 6.06 1.35 -0.36
CA TRP A 457 7.18 2.08 -0.95
C TRP A 457 8.23 1.11 -1.50
N GLU A 458 8.59 0.08 -0.74
CA GLU A 458 9.60 -0.88 -1.15
C GLU A 458 9.21 -1.76 -2.34
N ALA A 459 7.91 -1.97 -2.56
CA ALA A 459 7.38 -2.66 -3.75
C ALA A 459 7.67 -1.91 -5.06
N THR A 460 8.09 -0.65 -5.00
CA THR A 460 8.41 0.17 -6.17
C THR A 460 9.90 0.26 -6.49
N LEU A 461 10.75 -0.38 -5.69
CA LEU A 461 12.19 -0.11 -5.69
C LEU A 461 12.98 -1.20 -6.41
N GLU A 462 14.00 -0.77 -7.15
CA GLU A 462 15.06 -1.66 -7.62
C GLU A 462 15.88 -2.23 -6.47
N ARG A 463 16.56 -3.35 -6.73
CA ARG A 463 17.59 -3.86 -5.83
C ARG A 463 18.85 -2.99 -5.83
N PRO A 464 19.62 -2.94 -4.73
CA PRO A 464 20.90 -2.27 -4.68
C PRO A 464 21.85 -2.72 -5.79
N LYS A 465 22.55 -1.76 -6.43
CA LYS A 465 23.52 -2.05 -7.50
C LYS A 465 24.91 -2.45 -6.97
N TRP A 466 25.25 -2.08 -5.73
CA TRP A 466 26.47 -2.50 -5.02
C TRP A 466 26.31 -2.41 -3.49
N SER A 467 27.24 -3.04 -2.76
CA SER A 467 27.23 -3.09 -1.29
C SER A 467 28.33 -2.25 -0.66
N SER A 468 28.14 -1.96 0.63
CA SER A 468 29.08 -1.20 1.46
C SER A 468 30.45 -1.87 1.68
N LEU A 469 30.63 -3.15 1.33
CA LEU A 469 31.85 -3.95 1.57
C LEU A 469 32.69 -4.21 0.31
N GLY A 470 32.43 -3.49 -0.78
CA GLY A 470 33.10 -3.67 -2.08
C GLY A 470 32.24 -4.46 -3.07
N ALA A 471 32.84 -4.93 -4.17
CA ALA A 471 32.14 -5.68 -5.19
C ALA A 471 31.70 -7.06 -4.66
N LEU A 472 30.56 -7.12 -3.98
CA LEU A 472 29.71 -8.28 -4.14
C LEU A 472 29.35 -8.34 -5.63
N VAL A 473 29.58 -9.48 -6.26
CA VAL A 473 28.97 -9.76 -7.56
C VAL A 473 27.48 -9.86 -7.27
N TYR A 474 26.78 -8.73 -7.34
CA TYR A 474 25.33 -8.76 -7.47
C TYR A 474 25.06 -9.55 -8.73
N LYS A 475 24.17 -10.52 -8.61
CA LYS A 475 23.62 -11.15 -9.80
C LYS A 475 22.82 -10.04 -10.47
N THR A 476 23.04 -9.80 -11.76
CA THR A 476 22.27 -8.79 -12.52
C THR A 476 20.98 -9.37 -13.07
N GLU A 477 20.77 -10.66 -12.87
CA GLU A 477 19.60 -11.41 -13.28
C GLU A 477 18.57 -11.41 -12.16
N ASP A 478 17.30 -11.31 -12.53
CA ASP A 478 16.17 -11.35 -11.60
C ASP A 478 15.49 -12.73 -11.58
N HIS A 479 15.95 -13.66 -12.42
CA HIS A 479 15.38 -15.00 -12.56
C HIS A 479 16.30 -16.10 -11.99
N PHE A 480 15.78 -16.82 -11.01
CA PHE A 480 16.46 -17.86 -10.26
C PHE A 480 15.78 -19.21 -10.41
N VAL A 481 16.48 -20.18 -10.98
CA VAL A 481 16.02 -21.56 -11.17
C VAL A 481 16.53 -22.46 -10.03
N PHE A 482 15.62 -23.06 -9.28
CA PHE A 482 15.93 -23.94 -8.16
C PHE A 482 16.57 -25.25 -8.63
N ARG A 483 17.60 -25.69 -7.91
CA ARG A 483 18.29 -26.95 -8.21
C ARG A 483 17.69 -28.12 -7.46
N THR A 484 17.55 -29.23 -8.16
CA THR A 484 16.93 -30.45 -7.65
C THR A 484 17.92 -31.62 -7.47
N ASP A 485 19.23 -31.42 -7.72
CA ASP A 485 20.27 -32.46 -7.80
C ASP A 485 20.98 -32.82 -6.47
N GLN A 486 20.30 -32.64 -5.33
CA GLN A 486 20.64 -33.07 -3.95
C GLN A 486 21.48 -32.10 -3.07
N SER A 487 21.04 -31.97 -1.79
CA SER A 487 21.53 -31.20 -0.63
C SER A 487 20.99 -29.78 -0.37
N ALA A 488 20.37 -29.13 -1.35
CA ALA A 488 19.74 -27.82 -1.13
C ALA A 488 18.31 -27.99 -0.58
N VAL A 489 18.09 -27.51 0.65
CA VAL A 489 16.77 -27.57 1.31
C VAL A 489 16.27 -26.19 1.74
N ALA A 490 17.08 -25.14 1.65
CA ALA A 490 16.70 -23.78 2.03
C ALA A 490 17.10 -22.77 0.96
N TRP A 491 16.31 -21.70 0.83
CA TRP A 491 16.46 -20.69 -0.22
C TRP A 491 17.79 -19.93 -0.12
N SER A 492 18.29 -19.73 1.10
CA SER A 492 19.59 -19.09 1.36
C SER A 492 20.82 -19.99 1.12
N THR A 493 20.63 -21.27 0.79
CA THR A 493 21.73 -22.24 0.77
C THR A 493 22.70 -21.97 -0.37
N LEU A 494 23.99 -22.17 -0.10
CA LEU A 494 25.07 -21.99 -1.07
C LEU A 494 24.79 -22.78 -2.36
N ILE A 495 24.73 -22.07 -3.51
CA ILE A 495 24.64 -22.68 -4.84
C ILE A 495 23.32 -23.49 -5.02
N ALA A 496 22.26 -23.18 -4.27
CA ALA A 496 20.93 -23.79 -4.40
C ALA A 496 20.18 -23.36 -5.67
N TRP A 497 20.55 -22.20 -6.22
CA TRP A 497 19.91 -21.61 -7.39
C TRP A 497 20.87 -21.62 -8.58
N ARG A 498 20.29 -21.60 -9.78
CA ARG A 498 20.97 -21.27 -11.03
C ARG A 498 20.37 -19.99 -11.59
N LEU A 499 21.23 -19.16 -12.11
CA LEU A 499 20.87 -17.99 -12.88
C LEU A 499 20.41 -18.43 -14.27
N GLU A 500 19.22 -18.01 -14.72
CA GLU A 500 18.68 -18.46 -16.00
C GLU A 500 19.57 -18.03 -17.17
N GLU A 501 19.93 -16.74 -17.23
CA GLU A 501 20.60 -16.17 -18.40
C GLU A 501 22.06 -16.64 -18.50
N SER A 502 22.78 -16.63 -17.37
CA SER A 502 24.19 -17.04 -17.36
C SER A 502 24.39 -18.54 -17.14
N GLY A 503 23.37 -19.26 -16.65
CA GLY A 503 23.49 -20.66 -16.22
C GLY A 503 24.37 -20.87 -15.00
N LEU A 504 24.86 -19.79 -14.38
CA LEU A 504 25.80 -19.83 -13.27
C LEU A 504 25.08 -20.19 -11.97
N PHE A 505 25.80 -20.89 -11.09
CA PHE A 505 25.28 -21.18 -9.78
C PHE A 505 25.23 -19.96 -8.87
N ALA A 506 24.20 -19.90 -8.05
CA ALA A 506 23.81 -18.74 -7.26
C ALA A 506 23.31 -19.14 -5.86
N THR A 507 23.59 -18.27 -4.89
CA THR A 507 22.98 -18.28 -3.55
C THR A 507 21.99 -17.13 -3.49
N LEU A 508 20.71 -17.38 -3.27
CA LEU A 508 19.73 -16.29 -3.12
C LEU A 508 20.04 -15.52 -1.83
N ARG A 509 20.07 -14.18 -1.92
CA ARG A 509 20.37 -13.31 -0.78
C ARG A 509 19.17 -12.42 -0.43
N PRO A 510 19.12 -11.84 0.78
CA PRO A 510 18.07 -10.87 1.13
C PRO A 510 17.94 -9.73 0.13
N GLU A 511 19.04 -9.39 -0.55
CA GLU A 511 19.10 -8.37 -1.59
C GLU A 511 18.59 -8.85 -2.97
N ASP A 512 18.16 -10.10 -3.11
CA ASP A 512 17.50 -10.62 -4.32
C ASP A 512 15.95 -10.57 -4.18
N ALA A 513 15.41 -10.19 -3.02
CA ALA A 513 13.98 -10.12 -2.72
C ALA A 513 13.35 -8.76 -3.11
N TYR A 514 13.02 -8.59 -4.40
CA TYR A 514 12.53 -7.33 -4.99
C TYR A 514 11.43 -7.55 -6.02
N ALA A 515 10.82 -6.45 -6.45
CA ALA A 515 9.71 -6.42 -7.38
C ALA A 515 9.93 -7.18 -8.70
N ASN A 516 11.16 -7.32 -9.20
CA ASN A 516 11.39 -8.09 -10.44
C ASN A 516 11.70 -9.58 -10.22
N ALA A 517 11.82 -10.04 -8.97
CA ALA A 517 12.32 -11.38 -8.69
C ALA A 517 11.37 -12.46 -9.23
N ILE A 518 11.95 -13.44 -9.92
CA ILE A 518 11.30 -14.63 -10.47
C ILE A 518 11.98 -15.85 -9.87
N LEU A 519 11.19 -16.72 -9.24
CA LEU A 519 11.65 -17.99 -8.70
C LEU A 519 11.07 -19.14 -9.52
N GLU A 520 11.91 -19.98 -10.10
CA GLU A 520 11.47 -21.12 -10.91
C GLU A 520 11.82 -22.43 -10.22
N PHE A 521 10.82 -23.28 -10.03
CA PHE A 521 10.92 -24.64 -9.50
C PHE A 521 10.68 -25.63 -10.64
N THR A 522 11.63 -26.55 -10.83
CA THR A 522 11.61 -27.50 -11.94
C THR A 522 11.20 -28.89 -11.48
N THR A 523 10.60 -29.69 -12.37
CA THR A 523 10.43 -31.13 -12.17
C THR A 523 11.78 -31.82 -11.98
N SER A 524 11.82 -32.92 -11.23
CA SER A 524 13.06 -33.64 -10.94
C SER A 524 12.95 -35.13 -11.30
N ASP A 525 13.82 -35.59 -12.19
CA ASP A 525 13.98 -37.03 -12.46
C ASP A 525 14.72 -37.76 -11.33
N ALA A 526 15.32 -37.03 -10.37
CA ALA A 526 16.05 -37.59 -9.25
C ALA A 526 15.14 -37.97 -8.05
N GLY A 527 13.85 -37.64 -8.13
CA GLY A 527 12.85 -37.86 -7.09
C GLY A 527 12.39 -36.58 -6.40
N ASP A 528 11.68 -36.75 -5.29
CA ASP A 528 11.08 -35.68 -4.52
C ASP A 528 12.11 -34.68 -3.97
N TYR A 529 11.69 -33.43 -3.78
CA TYR A 529 12.49 -32.44 -3.06
C TYR A 529 11.63 -31.49 -2.21
N THR A 530 12.25 -30.92 -1.18
CA THR A 530 11.65 -29.86 -0.37
C THR A 530 12.57 -28.66 -0.35
N SER A 531 12.01 -27.49 -0.63
CA SER A 531 12.70 -26.21 -0.55
C SER A 531 12.00 -25.32 0.46
N THR A 532 12.75 -24.83 1.44
CA THR A 532 12.19 -24.06 2.55
C THR A 532 12.60 -22.59 2.44
N ASN A 533 11.62 -21.69 2.42
CA ASN A 533 11.85 -20.25 2.45
C ASN A 533 12.33 -19.81 3.84
N ASP A 534 13.60 -19.42 3.93
CA ASP A 534 14.25 -18.85 5.11
C ASP A 534 14.73 -17.40 4.85
N MET A 535 14.33 -16.82 3.71
CA MET A 535 14.76 -15.52 3.26
C MET A 535 13.88 -14.42 3.84
N ARG A 536 14.52 -13.33 4.23
CA ARG A 536 13.87 -12.06 4.52
C ARG A 536 14.42 -11.01 3.56
N ARG A 537 13.68 -9.93 3.33
CA ARG A 537 14.22 -8.76 2.64
C ARG A 537 15.37 -8.16 3.44
N SER A 538 16.16 -7.28 2.81
CA SER A 538 17.22 -6.53 3.52
C SER A 538 16.66 -5.87 4.79
N THR A 539 15.43 -5.32 4.74
CA THR A 539 14.70 -4.74 5.87
C THR A 539 14.27 -5.73 6.99
N LEU A 540 14.62 -7.02 6.84
CA LEU A 540 14.20 -8.15 7.69
C LEU A 540 12.69 -8.40 7.73
N ARG A 541 11.98 -7.93 6.70
CA ARG A 541 10.55 -8.16 6.46
C ARG A 541 10.30 -9.36 5.53
N GLU A 542 9.02 -9.65 5.30
CA GLU A 542 8.48 -10.67 4.39
C GLU A 542 9.21 -10.66 3.03
N PHE A 543 9.42 -11.82 2.42
CA PHE A 543 10.16 -11.93 1.15
C PHE A 543 9.32 -11.39 -0.02
N MET A 544 9.86 -10.53 -0.89
CA MET A 544 9.11 -9.90 -1.98
C MET A 544 9.55 -10.39 -3.35
N LEU A 545 8.60 -10.60 -4.26
CA LEU A 545 8.82 -11.07 -5.63
C LEU A 545 7.63 -10.77 -6.55
N ASN A 546 7.81 -10.97 -7.85
CA ASN A 546 6.74 -10.89 -8.84
C ASN A 546 6.22 -12.26 -9.27
N GLU A 547 7.09 -13.24 -9.51
CA GLU A 547 6.66 -14.49 -10.15
C GLU A 547 7.24 -15.75 -9.48
N VAL A 548 6.40 -16.78 -9.34
CA VAL A 548 6.83 -18.16 -9.09
C VAL A 548 6.44 -19.02 -10.29
N ARG A 549 7.41 -19.76 -10.85
CA ARG A 549 7.21 -20.67 -11.99
C ARG A 549 7.38 -22.12 -11.57
N PHE A 550 6.55 -22.99 -12.12
CA PHE A 550 6.64 -24.44 -12.02
C PHE A 550 6.83 -25.00 -13.43
N THR A 551 8.01 -25.53 -13.74
CA THR A 551 8.42 -25.88 -15.11
C THR A 551 9.03 -27.28 -15.20
N GLY A 552 9.30 -27.73 -16.42
CA GLY A 552 10.00 -29.00 -16.70
C GLY A 552 9.12 -30.10 -17.27
N ASP A 553 9.74 -31.08 -17.92
CA ASP A 553 9.07 -32.20 -18.59
C ASP A 553 9.40 -33.52 -17.88
N TYR A 554 8.50 -33.98 -17.01
CA TYR A 554 8.69 -35.21 -16.25
C TYR A 554 8.35 -36.46 -17.08
N ASN A 555 9.31 -37.39 -17.17
CA ASN A 555 9.18 -38.61 -17.97
C ASN A 555 9.28 -39.90 -17.13
N GLY A 556 9.26 -39.78 -15.79
CA GLY A 556 9.41 -40.92 -14.90
C GLY A 556 8.18 -41.82 -14.81
N ALA A 557 8.39 -43.00 -14.21
CA ALA A 557 7.36 -44.03 -14.07
C ALA A 557 6.64 -43.99 -12.71
N ASP A 558 7.24 -43.35 -11.71
CA ASP A 558 6.73 -43.25 -10.35
C ASP A 558 6.14 -41.85 -10.11
N ASN A 559 5.31 -41.71 -9.08
CA ASN A 559 4.83 -40.38 -8.69
C ASN A 559 5.86 -39.68 -7.82
N HIS A 560 6.10 -38.40 -8.09
CA HIS A 560 6.97 -37.54 -7.31
C HIS A 560 6.29 -36.24 -6.92
N GLN A 561 6.89 -35.54 -5.96
CA GLN A 561 6.44 -34.22 -5.54
C GLN A 561 7.59 -33.27 -5.19
N ALA A 562 7.31 -31.97 -5.35
CA ALA A 562 8.11 -30.90 -4.79
C ALA A 562 7.32 -30.10 -3.75
N THR A 563 7.86 -29.93 -2.55
CA THR A 563 7.23 -29.09 -1.51
C THR A 563 8.01 -27.78 -1.34
N ILE A 564 7.34 -26.65 -1.53
CA ILE A 564 7.86 -25.30 -1.34
C ILE A 564 7.36 -24.81 0.02
N ASN A 565 8.11 -25.13 1.07
CA ASN A 565 7.73 -24.99 2.47
C ASN A 565 8.16 -23.66 3.11
N ARG A 566 7.44 -23.20 4.12
CA ARG A 566 7.81 -22.04 4.95
C ARG A 566 8.74 -22.47 6.08
N SER A 567 9.85 -21.75 6.31
CA SER A 567 10.77 -22.05 7.44
C SER A 567 10.36 -21.35 8.74
N LEU A 568 9.63 -20.26 8.60
CA LEU A 568 9.29 -19.27 9.61
C LEU A 568 7.89 -18.74 9.26
N ASP A 569 7.23 -18.02 10.17
CA ASP A 569 6.02 -17.23 9.84
C ASP A 569 6.37 -16.00 8.95
N ILE A 570 7.17 -16.22 7.91
CA ILE A 570 7.56 -15.22 6.91
C ILE A 570 6.65 -15.43 5.71
N GLY A 571 5.84 -14.43 5.38
CA GLY A 571 5.10 -14.41 4.14
C GLY A 571 5.94 -14.04 2.93
N MET A 572 5.46 -14.42 1.76
CA MET A 572 5.87 -13.91 0.46
C MET A 572 4.92 -12.78 0.07
N VAL A 573 5.46 -11.63 -0.33
CA VAL A 573 4.70 -10.47 -0.79
C VAL A 573 4.76 -10.42 -2.31
N PHE A 574 3.62 -10.65 -2.94
CA PHE A 574 3.46 -10.60 -4.39
C PHE A 574 3.16 -9.15 -4.81
N VAL A 575 4.03 -8.64 -5.69
CA VAL A 575 3.99 -7.26 -6.18
C VAL A 575 4.10 -7.21 -7.69
N ASN A 576 3.66 -6.11 -8.29
CA ASN A 576 3.95 -5.84 -9.69
C ASN A 576 5.47 -5.75 -9.91
N ASN A 577 5.92 -6.15 -11.09
CA ASN A 577 7.29 -5.84 -11.50
C ASN A 577 7.46 -4.34 -11.79
N LEU A 578 8.70 -3.91 -12.00
CA LEU A 578 8.99 -2.48 -12.22
C LEU A 578 8.49 -1.94 -13.57
N ALA A 579 8.03 -2.82 -14.48
CA ALA A 579 7.33 -2.46 -15.70
C ALA A 579 5.79 -2.34 -15.51
N GLY A 580 5.29 -2.63 -14.30
CA GLY A 580 3.87 -2.59 -13.96
C GLY A 580 3.08 -3.85 -14.28
N GLU A 581 3.75 -4.96 -14.64
CA GLU A 581 3.06 -6.23 -14.88
C GLU A 581 2.73 -6.93 -13.55
N GLY A 582 1.52 -7.49 -13.47
CA GLY A 582 0.99 -8.14 -12.27
C GLY A 582 1.80 -9.35 -11.80
N PRO A 583 1.77 -9.68 -10.49
CA PRO A 583 2.38 -10.89 -9.95
C PRO A 583 1.75 -12.18 -10.50
N LYS A 584 2.55 -13.26 -10.57
CA LYS A 584 2.15 -14.53 -11.21
C LYS A 584 2.54 -15.79 -10.43
N LEU A 585 1.63 -16.76 -10.43
CA LEU A 585 1.94 -18.18 -10.23
C LEU A 585 1.77 -18.90 -11.56
N ARG A 586 2.86 -19.40 -12.15
CA ARG A 586 2.84 -19.96 -13.51
C ARG A 586 3.13 -21.46 -13.52
N ILE A 587 2.25 -22.23 -14.14
CA ILE A 587 2.27 -23.70 -14.16
C ILE A 587 2.48 -24.19 -15.58
N ASP A 588 3.73 -24.41 -15.97
CA ASP A 588 4.11 -24.89 -17.31
C ASP A 588 4.66 -26.33 -17.28
N ALA A 589 4.84 -26.91 -16.10
CA ALA A 589 5.38 -28.26 -15.95
C ALA A 589 4.44 -29.31 -16.57
N THR A 590 5.03 -30.27 -17.31
CA THR A 590 4.29 -31.35 -17.97
C THR A 590 4.75 -32.73 -17.50
N ALA A 591 3.91 -33.74 -17.73
CA ALA A 591 4.27 -35.16 -17.62
C ALA A 591 3.96 -35.88 -18.93
N ALA A 592 4.93 -36.62 -19.45
CA ALA A 592 4.71 -37.57 -20.55
C ALA A 592 4.96 -39.02 -20.13
N GLY A 593 5.48 -39.24 -18.91
CA GLY A 593 5.67 -40.56 -18.30
C GLY A 593 4.39 -41.20 -17.75
N ALA A 594 4.54 -42.34 -17.08
CA ALA A 594 3.41 -43.05 -16.45
C ALA A 594 3.07 -42.51 -15.04
N GLY A 595 4.01 -41.82 -14.39
CA GLY A 595 3.81 -41.16 -13.11
C GLY A 595 3.59 -39.65 -13.24
N SER A 596 3.17 -39.00 -12.15
CA SER A 596 3.02 -37.54 -12.04
C SER A 596 4.16 -36.88 -11.27
N PHE A 597 4.36 -35.58 -11.46
CA PHE A 597 5.25 -34.77 -10.64
C PHE A 597 4.49 -33.54 -10.16
N ASP A 598 3.99 -33.60 -8.94
CA ASP A 598 3.11 -32.56 -8.40
C ASP A 598 3.89 -31.53 -7.57
N PHE A 599 3.35 -30.32 -7.47
CA PHE A 599 3.94 -29.25 -6.65
C PHE A 599 3.02 -28.92 -5.48
N GLU A 600 3.60 -28.76 -4.30
CA GLU A 600 2.92 -28.29 -3.09
C GLU A 600 3.51 -26.93 -2.69
N PHE A 601 2.70 -25.89 -2.74
CA PHE A 601 3.08 -24.53 -2.39
C PHE A 601 2.52 -24.18 -1.00
N ASP A 602 3.34 -24.45 0.01
CA ASP A 602 3.04 -24.19 1.42
C ASP A 602 3.69 -22.86 1.88
N GLN A 603 3.19 -21.75 1.35
CA GLN A 603 3.64 -20.39 1.71
C GLN A 603 2.46 -19.54 2.18
N ILE A 604 2.74 -18.57 3.05
CA ILE A 604 1.84 -17.44 3.22
C ILE A 604 2.13 -16.48 2.06
N ALA A 605 1.15 -16.21 1.20
CA ALA A 605 1.22 -15.31 0.06
C ALA A 605 0.36 -14.07 0.33
N TYR A 606 1.01 -12.96 0.64
CA TYR A 606 0.39 -11.65 0.77
C TYR A 606 0.32 -10.94 -0.58
N LEU A 607 -0.84 -10.42 -0.94
CA LEU A 607 -1.09 -9.73 -2.20
C LEU A 607 -1.12 -8.22 -1.97
N VAL A 608 -0.15 -7.51 -2.52
CA VAL A 608 -0.20 -6.03 -2.63
C VAL A 608 -0.91 -5.64 -3.94
N HIS A 609 -0.87 -6.52 -4.93
CA HIS A 609 -1.48 -6.34 -6.24
C HIS A 609 -2.19 -7.64 -6.67
N ASP A 610 -3.11 -7.51 -7.64
CA ASP A 610 -3.86 -8.64 -8.21
C ASP A 610 -2.94 -9.76 -8.72
N LEU A 611 -3.25 -11.00 -8.34
CA LEU A 611 -2.48 -12.18 -8.69
C LEU A 611 -3.05 -12.89 -9.92
N GLU A 612 -2.18 -13.22 -10.88
CA GLU A 612 -2.54 -14.11 -11.99
C GLU A 612 -2.00 -15.53 -11.76
N ILE A 613 -2.87 -16.53 -11.80
CA ILE A 613 -2.47 -17.94 -11.88
C ILE A 613 -2.56 -18.37 -13.34
N THR A 614 -1.46 -18.83 -13.93
CA THR A 614 -1.33 -19.00 -15.38
C THR A 614 -0.68 -20.33 -15.77
N GLY A 615 -0.63 -20.61 -17.07
CA GLY A 615 0.15 -21.72 -17.63
C GLY A 615 -0.71 -22.90 -18.08
N ASP A 616 -0.15 -23.69 -18.99
CA ASP A 616 -0.82 -24.79 -19.70
C ASP A 616 -0.24 -26.17 -19.36
N GLY A 617 0.55 -26.23 -18.28
CA GLY A 617 1.13 -27.46 -17.76
C GLY A 617 0.07 -28.49 -17.35
N THR A 618 0.47 -29.76 -17.38
CA THR A 618 -0.40 -30.90 -16.99
C THR A 618 -0.22 -31.34 -15.55
N GLN A 619 0.83 -30.86 -14.88
CA GLN A 619 1.11 -31.20 -13.49
C GLN A 619 0.23 -30.41 -12.52
N LEU A 620 -0.08 -31.01 -11.37
CA LEU A 620 -0.97 -30.41 -10.39
C LEU A 620 -0.18 -29.53 -9.40
N LEU A 621 -0.61 -28.28 -9.26
CA LEU A 621 -0.18 -27.38 -8.18
C LEU A 621 -1.20 -27.43 -7.03
N ARG A 622 -0.75 -27.77 -5.82
CA ARG A 622 -1.51 -27.69 -4.58
C ARG A 622 -1.14 -26.44 -3.80
N LEU A 623 -2.12 -25.61 -3.49
CA LEU A 623 -1.99 -24.46 -2.61
C LEU A 623 -2.42 -24.89 -1.20
N THR A 624 -1.45 -25.30 -0.38
CA THR A 624 -1.68 -25.68 1.03
C THR A 624 -1.46 -24.50 1.99
N GLY A 625 -0.76 -23.47 1.52
CA GLY A 625 -0.57 -22.21 2.22
C GLY A 625 -1.81 -21.31 2.27
N ALA A 626 -1.62 -20.09 2.79
CA ALA A 626 -2.66 -19.06 2.82
C ALA A 626 -2.33 -17.97 1.79
N THR A 627 -3.27 -17.59 0.94
CA THR A 627 -3.15 -16.46 0.01
C THR A 627 -4.16 -15.40 0.41
N MET A 628 -3.70 -14.19 0.75
CA MET A 628 -4.59 -13.15 1.28
C MET A 628 -4.15 -11.74 0.87
N ASP A 629 -5.08 -10.80 0.93
CA ASP A 629 -4.77 -9.38 0.81
C ASP A 629 -3.71 -8.99 1.84
N TYR A 630 -2.71 -8.20 1.43
CA TYR A 630 -1.77 -7.60 2.38
C TYR A 630 -2.48 -6.51 3.19
N ASP A 631 -3.17 -5.60 2.51
CA ASP A 631 -3.97 -4.54 3.11
C ASP A 631 -5.07 -3.99 2.18
N ALA A 632 -4.75 -3.72 0.91
CA ALA A 632 -5.72 -3.29 -0.09
C ALA A 632 -6.46 -4.51 -0.70
N PRO A 633 -7.76 -4.36 -1.04
CA PRO A 633 -8.51 -5.41 -1.72
C PRO A 633 -7.87 -5.85 -3.04
N THR A 634 -7.53 -7.13 -3.18
CA THR A 634 -6.98 -7.70 -4.42
C THR A 634 -7.89 -8.75 -5.03
N ARG A 635 -7.60 -9.10 -6.30
CA ARG A 635 -8.27 -10.14 -7.08
C ARG A 635 -7.28 -11.24 -7.46
N ILE A 636 -7.79 -12.47 -7.57
CA ILE A 636 -7.08 -13.57 -8.22
C ILE A 636 -7.73 -13.87 -9.58
N THR A 637 -6.92 -13.99 -10.63
CA THR A 637 -7.38 -14.41 -11.97
C THR A 637 -6.65 -15.67 -12.42
N LYS A 638 -7.39 -16.74 -12.73
CA LYS A 638 -6.86 -17.99 -13.29
C LYS A 638 -7.06 -18.01 -14.81
N THR A 639 -5.96 -18.14 -15.54
CA THR A 639 -5.89 -18.31 -17.02
C THR A 639 -5.04 -19.53 -17.36
N GLY A 640 -5.07 -19.97 -18.62
CA GLY A 640 -4.40 -21.19 -19.10
C GLY A 640 -5.08 -22.48 -18.66
N SER A 641 -4.75 -23.57 -19.35
CA SER A 641 -5.45 -24.86 -19.19
C SER A 641 -5.05 -25.67 -17.95
N SER A 642 -4.06 -25.22 -17.18
CA SER A 642 -3.59 -25.91 -15.97
C SER A 642 -4.66 -26.03 -14.87
N THR A 643 -4.47 -27.02 -14.00
CA THR A 643 -5.32 -27.29 -12.84
C THR A 643 -4.62 -26.91 -11.54
N VAL A 644 -5.35 -26.28 -10.63
CA VAL A 644 -4.90 -25.93 -9.27
C VAL A 644 -5.81 -26.62 -8.26
N ALA A 645 -5.21 -27.25 -7.25
CA ALA A 645 -5.92 -27.74 -6.08
C ALA A 645 -5.69 -26.79 -4.89
N LEU A 646 -6.75 -26.32 -4.27
CA LEU A 646 -6.74 -25.56 -3.03
C LEU A 646 -6.94 -26.53 -1.86
N GLU A 647 -5.96 -26.53 -0.96
CA GLU A 647 -5.97 -27.32 0.28
C GLU A 647 -5.82 -26.45 1.53
N GLY A 648 -5.41 -25.18 1.37
CA GLY A 648 -5.33 -24.15 2.41
C GLY A 648 -6.35 -23.01 2.22
N LEU A 649 -5.93 -21.77 2.48
CA LEU A 649 -6.82 -20.59 2.47
C LEU A 649 -6.54 -19.71 1.25
N ILE A 650 -7.60 -19.25 0.59
CA ILE A 650 -7.61 -18.04 -0.23
C ILE A 650 -8.60 -17.07 0.41
N ASP A 651 -8.17 -15.88 0.80
CA ASP A 651 -9.02 -14.82 1.37
C ASP A 651 -8.71 -13.47 0.71
N VAL A 652 -9.48 -13.12 -0.32
CA VAL A 652 -9.25 -11.89 -1.12
C VAL A 652 -10.53 -11.09 -1.27
N ALA A 653 -10.47 -9.78 -1.10
CA ALA A 653 -11.69 -8.99 -1.01
C ALA A 653 -12.34 -8.67 -2.38
N SER A 654 -11.58 -8.56 -3.47
CA SER A 654 -12.14 -8.12 -4.77
C SER A 654 -12.73 -9.23 -5.64
N GLY A 655 -12.46 -10.50 -5.34
CA GLY A 655 -13.03 -11.64 -6.07
C GLY A 655 -12.01 -12.61 -6.66
N VAL A 656 -12.52 -13.68 -7.26
CA VAL A 656 -11.75 -14.69 -8.00
C VAL A 656 -12.37 -14.89 -9.38
N SER A 657 -11.55 -14.87 -10.43
CA SER A 657 -12.02 -15.07 -11.80
C SER A 657 -11.31 -16.25 -12.43
N ILE A 658 -12.05 -17.28 -12.83
CA ILE A 658 -11.52 -18.48 -13.48
C ILE A 658 -11.92 -18.42 -14.94
N ASN A 659 -11.00 -17.92 -15.76
CA ASN A 659 -11.22 -17.72 -17.18
C ASN A 659 -10.98 -19.02 -17.97
N GLU A 660 -9.96 -19.78 -17.58
CA GLU A 660 -9.56 -21.04 -18.21
C GLU A 660 -9.01 -22.03 -17.18
N GLY A 661 -9.09 -23.33 -17.49
CA GLY A 661 -8.56 -24.39 -16.64
C GLY A 661 -9.48 -24.71 -15.45
N ALA A 662 -8.89 -25.19 -14.36
CA ALA A 662 -9.66 -25.65 -13.19
C ALA A 662 -9.06 -25.18 -11.87
N LEU A 663 -9.92 -24.79 -10.93
CA LEU A 663 -9.63 -24.69 -9.50
C LEU A 663 -10.45 -25.74 -8.75
N ILE A 664 -9.81 -26.55 -7.92
CA ILE A 664 -10.43 -27.64 -7.17
C ILE A 664 -10.23 -27.38 -5.67
N VAL A 665 -11.30 -27.29 -4.90
CA VAL A 665 -11.24 -27.22 -3.42
C VAL A 665 -11.37 -28.63 -2.87
N ASP A 666 -10.26 -29.21 -2.38
CA ASP A 666 -10.14 -30.68 -2.19
C ASP A 666 -9.67 -31.13 -0.80
N ALA A 667 -9.57 -30.22 0.18
CA ALA A 667 -9.28 -30.58 1.57
C ALA A 667 -10.34 -30.05 2.53
N THR A 668 -10.55 -30.76 3.64
CA THR A 668 -11.52 -30.36 4.67
C THR A 668 -11.19 -28.99 5.29
N ALA A 669 -9.90 -28.64 5.38
CA ALA A 669 -9.43 -27.35 5.88
C ALA A 669 -9.33 -26.27 4.79
N ALA A 670 -9.63 -26.61 3.54
CA ALA A 670 -9.54 -25.67 2.43
C ALA A 670 -10.67 -24.64 2.51
N GLU A 671 -10.35 -23.37 2.29
CA GLU A 671 -11.31 -22.29 2.28
C GLU A 671 -11.00 -21.31 1.15
N LEU A 672 -11.96 -21.13 0.25
CA LEU A 672 -11.96 -20.07 -0.75
C LEU A 672 -12.96 -19.02 -0.32
N HIS A 673 -12.47 -17.93 0.25
CA HIS A 673 -13.27 -16.81 0.74
C HIS A 673 -13.03 -15.56 -0.09
N THR A 674 -14.13 -14.91 -0.48
CA THR A 674 -14.09 -13.57 -1.03
C THR A 674 -15.36 -12.80 -0.72
N ALA A 675 -15.22 -11.51 -0.40
CA ALA A 675 -16.36 -10.59 -0.32
C ALA A 675 -16.86 -10.16 -1.72
N GLY A 676 -16.06 -10.38 -2.76
CA GLY A 676 -16.39 -10.08 -4.15
C GLY A 676 -17.01 -11.26 -4.88
N ASP A 677 -16.89 -11.24 -6.21
CA ASP A 677 -17.48 -12.26 -7.07
C ASP A 677 -16.47 -13.39 -7.36
N ILE A 678 -16.94 -14.63 -7.31
CA ILE A 678 -16.34 -15.76 -8.02
C ILE A 678 -16.98 -15.84 -9.40
N THR A 679 -16.19 -15.68 -10.46
CA THR A 679 -16.69 -15.69 -11.84
C THR A 679 -16.04 -16.81 -12.64
N LEU A 680 -16.86 -17.68 -13.23
CA LEU A 680 -16.42 -18.75 -14.13
C LEU A 680 -16.72 -18.33 -15.57
N ALA A 681 -15.70 -18.21 -16.42
CA ALA A 681 -15.90 -18.08 -17.86
C ALA A 681 -16.15 -19.46 -18.48
N THR A 682 -16.62 -19.49 -19.73
CA THR A 682 -17.01 -20.74 -20.43
C THR A 682 -15.92 -21.83 -20.46
N ALA A 683 -14.64 -21.43 -20.48
CA ALA A 683 -13.51 -22.35 -20.47
C ALA A 683 -12.92 -22.62 -19.07
N GLY A 684 -13.44 -21.94 -18.05
CA GLY A 684 -13.03 -22.07 -16.65
C GLY A 684 -13.93 -23.03 -15.88
N SER A 685 -13.37 -23.62 -14.82
CA SER A 685 -14.10 -24.53 -13.95
C SER A 685 -13.71 -24.42 -12.49
N LEU A 686 -14.71 -24.60 -11.62
CA LEU A 686 -14.55 -24.68 -10.17
C LEU A 686 -15.19 -25.98 -9.67
N GLU A 687 -14.42 -26.79 -8.96
CA GLU A 687 -14.89 -28.02 -8.35
C GLU A 687 -14.76 -27.96 -6.82
N LEU A 688 -15.87 -28.13 -6.12
CA LEU A 688 -15.93 -28.20 -4.67
C LEU A 688 -16.11 -29.66 -4.23
N ARG A 689 -15.01 -30.27 -3.78
CA ARG A 689 -14.98 -31.67 -3.31
C ARG A 689 -15.00 -31.77 -1.80
N GLN A 690 -14.32 -30.85 -1.12
CA GLN A 690 -14.23 -30.73 0.34
C GLN A 690 -14.03 -29.25 0.71
N GLY A 691 -13.98 -28.93 2.00
CA GLY A 691 -13.69 -27.56 2.44
C GLY A 691 -14.86 -26.62 2.22
N ARG A 692 -14.55 -25.33 2.06
CA ARG A 692 -15.56 -24.26 2.00
C ARG A 692 -15.30 -23.30 0.85
N VAL A 693 -16.39 -22.86 0.21
CA VAL A 693 -16.38 -21.74 -0.74
C VAL A 693 -17.36 -20.69 -0.25
N ARG A 694 -16.89 -19.46 -0.05
CA ARG A 694 -17.69 -18.31 0.34
C ARG A 694 -17.47 -17.15 -0.62
N ALA A 695 -18.56 -16.63 -1.18
CA ALA A 695 -18.51 -15.52 -2.14
C ALA A 695 -19.67 -14.54 -1.93
N GLY A 696 -19.46 -13.25 -2.24
CA GLY A 696 -20.58 -12.32 -2.40
C GLY A 696 -21.47 -12.74 -3.57
N SER A 697 -20.87 -13.13 -4.70
CA SER A 697 -21.60 -13.77 -5.79
C SER A 697 -20.81 -14.89 -6.46
N LEU A 698 -21.51 -15.92 -6.94
CA LEU A 698 -20.99 -16.98 -7.79
C LEU A 698 -21.64 -16.93 -9.17
N ASN A 699 -20.87 -16.51 -10.18
CA ASN A 699 -21.32 -16.37 -11.56
C ASN A 699 -20.92 -17.61 -12.40
N LEU A 700 -21.90 -18.44 -12.75
CA LEU A 700 -21.73 -19.74 -13.41
C LEU A 700 -21.78 -19.64 -14.95
N GLY A 701 -20.82 -18.92 -15.54
CA GLY A 701 -20.63 -18.91 -17.00
C GLY A 701 -19.84 -20.12 -17.53
N GLY A 702 -19.17 -20.86 -16.64
CA GLY A 702 -18.34 -22.04 -16.89
C GLY A 702 -18.82 -23.27 -16.14
N ALA A 703 -17.96 -24.30 -16.03
CA ALA A 703 -18.32 -25.55 -15.37
C ALA A 703 -18.18 -25.44 -13.84
N PHE A 704 -19.25 -25.68 -13.11
CA PHE A 704 -19.22 -25.83 -11.66
C PHE A 704 -19.67 -27.22 -11.26
N ALA A 705 -18.93 -27.85 -10.35
CA ALA A 705 -19.26 -29.17 -9.82
C ALA A 705 -19.09 -29.17 -8.31
N MET A 706 -20.08 -29.71 -7.61
CA MET A 706 -20.06 -29.82 -6.16
C MET A 706 -20.39 -31.26 -5.75
N THR A 707 -19.39 -31.97 -5.22
CA THR A 707 -19.50 -33.38 -4.79
C THR A 707 -19.30 -33.55 -3.28
N GLY A 708 -18.93 -32.49 -2.58
CA GLY A 708 -18.77 -32.44 -1.12
C GLY A 708 -18.54 -30.98 -0.68
N GLY A 709 -18.02 -30.77 0.53
CA GLY A 709 -17.75 -29.43 1.06
C GLY A 709 -19.00 -28.59 1.35
N GLU A 710 -18.79 -27.31 1.60
CA GLU A 710 -19.81 -26.33 1.95
C GLU A 710 -19.72 -25.10 1.01
N LEU A 711 -20.84 -24.70 0.42
CA LEU A 711 -20.94 -23.51 -0.42
C LEU A 711 -21.82 -22.46 0.27
N SER A 712 -21.30 -21.25 0.40
CA SER A 712 -22.07 -20.08 0.82
C SER A 712 -21.93 -18.95 -0.20
N ALA A 713 -23.04 -18.44 -0.72
CA ALA A 713 -23.04 -17.30 -1.62
C ALA A 713 -24.33 -16.49 -1.50
N ASP A 714 -24.22 -15.17 -1.43
CA ASP A 714 -25.41 -14.29 -1.36
C ASP A 714 -26.21 -14.34 -2.68
N LEU A 715 -25.50 -14.43 -3.81
CA LEU A 715 -26.09 -14.52 -5.15
C LEU A 715 -25.37 -15.58 -6.01
N VAL A 716 -26.12 -16.53 -6.56
CA VAL A 716 -25.66 -17.44 -7.61
C VAL A 716 -26.35 -17.06 -8.93
N VAL A 717 -25.58 -16.82 -9.98
CA VAL A 717 -26.10 -16.52 -11.33
C VAL A 717 -25.86 -17.73 -12.23
N GLY A 718 -26.94 -18.39 -12.65
CA GLY A 718 -26.93 -19.64 -13.41
C GLY A 718 -27.45 -20.84 -12.61
N ASP A 719 -27.53 -21.99 -13.27
CA ASP A 719 -28.10 -23.21 -12.68
C ASP A 719 -27.13 -23.85 -11.68
N LEU A 720 -27.59 -24.11 -10.46
CA LEU A 720 -26.79 -24.68 -9.38
C LEU A 720 -27.18 -26.15 -9.13
N SER A 721 -26.19 -27.04 -9.18
CA SER A 721 -26.37 -28.46 -8.83
C SER A 721 -25.45 -28.85 -7.66
N VAL A 722 -26.06 -29.26 -6.55
CA VAL A 722 -25.40 -29.79 -5.36
C VAL A 722 -25.52 -31.32 -5.38
N ALA A 723 -24.55 -32.00 -5.99
CA ALA A 723 -24.59 -33.47 -6.10
C ALA A 723 -24.15 -34.16 -4.80
N GLY A 724 -23.26 -33.50 -4.05
CA GLY A 724 -22.84 -33.87 -2.70
C GLY A 724 -22.36 -32.65 -1.91
N GLY A 725 -22.30 -32.73 -0.58
CA GLY A 725 -21.94 -31.59 0.28
C GLY A 725 -23.15 -30.75 0.69
N ARG A 726 -22.93 -29.48 1.05
CA ARG A 726 -23.94 -28.62 1.66
C ARG A 726 -23.97 -27.19 1.12
N LEU A 727 -25.14 -26.72 0.68
CA LEU A 727 -25.40 -25.30 0.45
C LEU A 727 -25.81 -24.64 1.77
N ALA A 728 -25.09 -23.60 2.19
CA ALA A 728 -25.32 -22.87 3.44
C ALA A 728 -25.47 -21.35 3.15
N PRO A 729 -26.67 -20.76 3.29
CA PRO A 729 -26.92 -19.35 2.97
C PRO A 729 -26.13 -18.30 3.78
N GLY A 730 -25.38 -18.71 4.80
CA GLY A 730 -24.49 -17.86 5.60
C GLY A 730 -23.77 -18.63 6.71
N GLU A 731 -22.90 -17.96 7.48
CA GLU A 731 -22.31 -18.48 8.74
C GLU A 731 -23.18 -18.18 9.98
N SER A 732 -24.22 -17.40 9.77
CA SER A 732 -25.32 -17.04 10.66
C SER A 732 -26.56 -16.88 9.78
N ILE A 733 -27.68 -16.43 10.33
CA ILE A 733 -28.87 -16.11 9.53
C ILE A 733 -28.55 -15.24 8.31
N GLY A 734 -28.79 -15.80 7.13
CA GLY A 734 -28.46 -15.23 5.83
C GLY A 734 -29.48 -15.61 4.76
N SER A 735 -29.18 -15.25 3.52
CA SER A 735 -30.03 -15.62 2.39
C SER A 735 -29.22 -15.80 1.12
N SER A 736 -29.54 -16.83 0.35
CA SER A 736 -28.96 -17.07 -0.97
C SER A 736 -30.02 -16.89 -2.04
N LEU A 737 -29.73 -16.05 -3.04
CA LEU A 737 -30.52 -15.94 -4.26
C LEU A 737 -29.87 -16.75 -5.38
N ILE A 738 -30.58 -17.71 -5.94
CA ILE A 738 -30.19 -18.50 -7.10
C ILE A 738 -31.01 -18.00 -8.29
N SER A 739 -30.35 -17.25 -9.18
CA SER A 739 -30.91 -16.78 -10.44
C SER A 739 -30.76 -17.87 -11.52
N GLY A 740 -31.52 -18.95 -11.38
CA GLY A 740 -31.51 -20.13 -12.25
C GLY A 740 -32.29 -21.29 -11.60
N ASP A 741 -32.04 -22.50 -12.09
CA ASP A 741 -32.54 -23.72 -11.44
C ASP A 741 -31.64 -24.12 -10.24
N LEU A 742 -32.24 -24.75 -9.23
CA LEU A 742 -31.53 -25.41 -8.13
C LEU A 742 -31.81 -26.91 -8.16
N GLN A 743 -30.76 -27.73 -8.14
CA GLN A 743 -30.86 -29.18 -7.96
C GLN A 743 -30.06 -29.64 -6.75
N ILE A 744 -30.75 -30.21 -5.77
CA ILE A 744 -30.15 -30.91 -4.63
C ILE A 744 -30.24 -32.41 -4.89
N GLY A 745 -29.09 -33.05 -5.16
CA GLY A 745 -29.02 -34.48 -5.44
C GLY A 745 -29.06 -35.34 -4.17
N PRO A 746 -29.20 -36.69 -4.30
CA PRO A 746 -29.32 -37.59 -3.15
C PRO A 746 -28.16 -37.59 -2.15
N GLY A 747 -26.99 -37.12 -2.54
CA GLY A 747 -25.83 -36.96 -1.65
C GLY A 747 -25.64 -35.54 -1.12
N GLY A 748 -26.45 -34.58 -1.58
CA GLY A 748 -26.35 -33.16 -1.24
C GLY A 748 -27.31 -32.75 -0.14
N ALA A 749 -27.02 -31.62 0.50
CA ALA A 749 -27.84 -31.02 1.54
C ALA A 749 -27.99 -29.50 1.36
N VAL A 750 -29.04 -28.94 1.94
CA VAL A 750 -29.18 -27.50 2.18
C VAL A 750 -29.29 -27.28 3.68
N GLU A 751 -28.44 -26.41 4.23
CA GLU A 751 -28.47 -25.99 5.62
C GLU A 751 -29.41 -24.80 5.80
N PHE A 752 -30.19 -24.82 6.87
CA PHE A 752 -31.00 -23.70 7.29
C PHE A 752 -30.82 -23.46 8.78
N GLU A 753 -30.24 -22.32 9.13
CA GLU A 753 -30.12 -21.87 10.51
C GLU A 753 -31.36 -21.13 10.99
N LEU A 754 -31.70 -21.31 12.26
CA LEU A 754 -32.79 -20.61 12.96
C LEU A 754 -32.23 -19.88 14.18
N SER A 755 -32.57 -18.61 14.34
CA SER A 755 -32.12 -17.79 15.47
C SER A 755 -33.22 -16.87 15.99
N ALA A 756 -33.10 -16.47 17.25
CA ALA A 756 -33.82 -15.32 17.81
C ALA A 756 -32.87 -14.27 18.41
N ALA A 757 -31.59 -14.28 18.02
CA ALA A 757 -30.61 -13.30 18.46
C ALA A 757 -31.09 -11.87 18.11
N GLY A 758 -30.94 -10.94 19.05
CA GLY A 758 -31.45 -9.57 18.89
C GLY A 758 -32.95 -9.38 19.15
N GLY A 759 -33.68 -10.42 19.54
CA GLY A 759 -35.09 -10.34 19.93
C GLY A 759 -36.09 -10.41 18.77
N GLN A 760 -35.62 -10.74 17.56
CA GLN A 760 -36.45 -11.07 16.41
C GLN A 760 -36.09 -12.47 15.93
N VAL A 761 -37.11 -13.25 15.60
CA VAL A 761 -36.92 -14.57 15.02
C VAL A 761 -36.56 -14.41 13.54
N ALA A 762 -35.49 -15.06 13.12
CA ALA A 762 -35.09 -15.13 11.73
C ALA A 762 -34.62 -16.55 11.36
N SER A 763 -34.69 -16.87 10.06
CA SER A 763 -34.18 -18.11 9.49
C SER A 763 -33.38 -17.81 8.24
N ASP A 764 -32.51 -18.74 7.87
CA ASP A 764 -31.97 -18.78 6.52
C ASP A 764 -33.08 -18.90 5.48
N VAL A 765 -32.85 -18.28 4.32
CA VAL A 765 -33.76 -18.37 3.18
C VAL A 765 -32.98 -18.59 1.89
N VAL A 766 -33.36 -19.61 1.12
CA VAL A 766 -32.92 -19.82 -0.26
C VAL A 766 -34.02 -19.38 -1.20
N VAL A 767 -33.74 -18.41 -2.07
CA VAL A 767 -34.66 -17.97 -3.12
C VAL A 767 -34.15 -18.49 -4.45
N VAL A 768 -34.99 -19.17 -5.21
CA VAL A 768 -34.69 -19.71 -6.54
C VAL A 768 -35.61 -19.04 -7.54
N THR A 769 -35.07 -18.46 -8.61
CA THR A 769 -35.92 -17.74 -9.57
C THR A 769 -36.69 -18.68 -10.48
N GLU A 770 -36.25 -19.92 -10.65
CA GLU A 770 -36.88 -20.94 -11.51
C GLU A 770 -37.28 -22.18 -10.70
N THR A 771 -36.83 -23.39 -11.07
CA THR A 771 -37.26 -24.65 -10.45
C THR A 771 -36.25 -25.12 -9.40
N ALA A 772 -36.75 -25.57 -8.24
CA ALA A 772 -35.96 -26.26 -7.22
C ALA A 772 -36.31 -27.76 -7.18
N VAL A 773 -35.37 -28.64 -7.55
CA VAL A 773 -35.53 -30.10 -7.49
C VAL A 773 -34.78 -30.65 -6.29
N LEU A 774 -35.49 -31.30 -5.37
CA LEU A 774 -34.98 -31.65 -4.04
C LEU A 774 -34.99 -33.17 -3.83
N ALA A 775 -33.83 -33.82 -3.88
CA ALA A 775 -33.70 -35.27 -3.72
C ALA A 775 -32.71 -35.69 -2.60
N GLY A 776 -32.11 -34.72 -1.91
CA GLY A 776 -31.09 -34.92 -0.88
C GLY A 776 -31.63 -34.66 0.53
N ALA A 777 -30.90 -33.89 1.34
CA ALA A 777 -31.31 -33.55 2.70
C ALA A 777 -31.56 -32.04 2.91
N ALA A 778 -32.44 -31.71 3.86
CA ALA A 778 -32.56 -30.39 4.45
C ALA A 778 -32.11 -30.47 5.91
N GLU A 779 -31.02 -29.81 6.25
CA GLU A 779 -30.43 -29.76 7.58
C GLU A 779 -30.91 -28.49 8.28
N VAL A 780 -31.74 -28.63 9.31
CA VAL A 780 -32.24 -27.50 10.08
C VAL A 780 -31.54 -27.46 11.44
N ILE A 781 -30.96 -26.31 11.76
CA ILE A 781 -30.12 -26.11 12.94
C ILE A 781 -30.63 -24.89 13.73
N ALA A 782 -30.93 -25.05 15.01
CA ALA A 782 -31.22 -23.93 15.89
C ALA A 782 -29.92 -23.40 16.51
N ILE A 783 -29.53 -22.20 16.10
CA ILE A 783 -28.35 -21.52 16.65
C ILE A 783 -28.76 -20.59 17.79
N ASP A 784 -27.78 -20.03 18.52
CA ASP A 784 -28.01 -19.09 19.64
C ASP A 784 -28.91 -19.61 20.78
N GLY A 785 -29.02 -20.94 20.93
CA GLY A 785 -29.89 -21.58 21.91
C GLY A 785 -31.38 -21.40 21.61
N TYR A 786 -31.70 -21.13 20.35
CA TYR A 786 -33.06 -20.95 19.89
C TYR A 786 -33.90 -22.23 20.03
N THR A 787 -35.18 -22.07 20.31
CA THR A 787 -36.16 -23.17 20.28
C THR A 787 -37.42 -22.59 19.67
N ALA A 788 -37.92 -23.24 18.61
CA ALA A 788 -39.15 -22.82 17.95
C ALA A 788 -40.33 -22.84 18.93
N ALA A 789 -41.22 -21.87 18.80
CA ALA A 789 -42.47 -21.83 19.55
C ALA A 789 -43.62 -22.44 18.73
N ALA A 790 -44.61 -23.00 19.42
CA ALA A 790 -45.75 -23.66 18.81
C ALA A 790 -46.44 -22.80 17.73
N GLY A 791 -46.65 -23.39 16.55
CA GLY A 791 -47.30 -22.75 15.39
C GLY A 791 -46.42 -21.77 14.61
N GLN A 792 -45.12 -21.73 14.88
CA GLN A 792 -44.20 -20.86 14.18
C GLN A 792 -43.79 -21.44 12.82
N VAL A 793 -43.76 -20.58 11.80
CA VAL A 793 -43.43 -20.93 10.42
C VAL A 793 -42.20 -20.16 9.97
N PHE A 794 -41.26 -20.86 9.35
CA PHE A 794 -40.06 -20.29 8.77
C PHE A 794 -40.05 -20.56 7.26
N PRO A 795 -40.06 -19.54 6.41
CA PRO A 795 -39.83 -19.73 4.99
C PRO A 795 -38.36 -20.12 4.81
N LEU A 796 -38.11 -21.33 4.31
CA LEU A 796 -36.73 -21.82 4.12
C LEU A 796 -36.34 -21.76 2.65
N LEU A 797 -37.24 -22.14 1.73
CA LEU A 797 -36.97 -22.07 0.30
C LEU A 797 -38.16 -21.48 -0.45
N VAL A 798 -37.92 -20.58 -1.40
CA VAL A 798 -38.95 -20.00 -2.28
C VAL A 798 -38.53 -20.19 -3.73
N ALA A 799 -39.38 -20.78 -4.57
CA ALA A 799 -39.10 -21.02 -6.00
C ALA A 799 -40.35 -20.84 -6.88
N GLN A 800 -40.19 -20.64 -8.20
CA GLN A 800 -41.35 -20.69 -9.11
C GLN A 800 -42.03 -22.06 -9.06
N SER A 801 -41.24 -23.12 -8.92
CA SER A 801 -41.75 -24.47 -8.70
C SER A 801 -40.80 -25.28 -7.82
N ILE A 802 -41.34 -26.00 -6.84
CA ILE A 802 -40.58 -26.94 -6.01
C ILE A 802 -40.99 -28.37 -6.37
N VAL A 803 -40.00 -29.20 -6.71
CA VAL A 803 -40.18 -30.63 -6.99
C VAL A 803 -39.47 -31.43 -5.91
N ASP A 804 -40.23 -31.85 -4.89
CA ASP A 804 -39.75 -32.83 -3.92
C ASP A 804 -39.64 -34.23 -4.56
N SER A 805 -38.42 -34.73 -4.62
CA SER A 805 -38.01 -36.01 -5.21
C SER A 805 -37.40 -36.95 -4.15
N GLY A 806 -37.74 -36.75 -2.87
CA GLY A 806 -37.26 -37.55 -1.75
C GLY A 806 -36.38 -36.77 -0.77
N LEU A 807 -36.70 -35.51 -0.51
CA LEU A 807 -35.97 -34.67 0.44
C LEU A 807 -36.07 -35.23 1.87
N GLU A 808 -34.93 -35.49 2.50
CA GLU A 808 -34.83 -35.97 3.89
C GLU A 808 -34.59 -34.82 4.87
N LEU A 809 -35.44 -34.67 5.88
CA LEU A 809 -35.26 -33.65 6.92
C LEU A 809 -34.38 -34.18 8.06
N THR A 810 -33.24 -33.52 8.29
CA THR A 810 -32.34 -33.79 9.41
C THR A 810 -32.37 -32.64 10.41
N ARG A 811 -32.52 -32.94 11.70
CA ARG A 811 -32.69 -31.94 12.77
C ARG A 811 -31.69 -32.21 13.88
N ASN A 812 -30.90 -31.20 14.25
CA ASN A 812 -29.89 -31.35 15.30
C ASN A 812 -30.42 -31.02 16.71
N ASP A 813 -31.54 -30.30 16.83
CA ASP A 813 -32.05 -29.77 18.11
C ASP A 813 -33.57 -29.48 18.16
N ALA A 814 -34.24 -29.35 17.01
CA ALA A 814 -35.66 -29.00 16.94
C ALA A 814 -36.62 -30.21 16.87
N ALA A 815 -36.96 -30.78 18.02
CA ALA A 815 -38.04 -31.78 18.13
C ALA A 815 -39.41 -31.12 17.90
N GLY A 816 -40.32 -31.77 17.16
CA GLY A 816 -41.70 -31.28 16.94
C GLY A 816 -41.97 -30.53 15.63
N LEU A 817 -40.95 -30.22 14.83
CA LEU A 817 -41.13 -29.50 13.55
C LEU A 817 -41.52 -30.42 12.39
N ASP A 818 -41.82 -29.90 11.20
CA ASP A 818 -41.88 -30.63 9.93
C ASP A 818 -41.72 -29.70 8.72
N LEU A 819 -41.30 -30.24 7.57
CA LEU A 819 -41.23 -29.47 6.33
C LEU A 819 -42.53 -29.61 5.54
N VAL A 820 -43.12 -28.49 5.15
CA VAL A 820 -44.33 -28.42 4.33
C VAL A 820 -44.08 -27.60 3.08
N VAL A 821 -44.66 -28.04 1.96
CA VAL A 821 -44.69 -27.25 0.71
C VAL A 821 -45.99 -26.44 0.69
N ILE A 822 -45.85 -25.11 0.62
CA ILE A 822 -46.93 -24.14 0.56
C ILE A 822 -47.03 -23.62 -0.88
N ASN A 823 -48.19 -23.80 -1.53
CA ASN A 823 -48.38 -23.42 -2.93
C ASN A 823 -49.03 -22.02 -3.04
N GLY A 824 -48.43 -21.11 -3.81
CA GLY A 824 -48.89 -19.72 -4.04
C GLY A 824 -48.58 -19.19 -5.45
N GLU A 825 -48.32 -17.88 -5.61
CA GLU A 825 -47.70 -17.33 -6.85
C GLU A 825 -46.26 -17.84 -7.06
N SER A 826 -45.68 -18.44 -6.03
CA SER A 826 -44.43 -19.20 -6.01
C SER A 826 -44.59 -20.32 -4.97
N ASP A 827 -43.96 -21.47 -5.19
CA ASP A 827 -43.93 -22.56 -4.24
C ASP A 827 -42.92 -22.24 -3.13
N MET A 828 -43.28 -22.52 -1.88
CA MET A 828 -42.44 -22.26 -0.71
C MET A 828 -42.28 -23.53 0.12
N LEU A 829 -41.04 -23.92 0.41
CA LEU A 829 -40.74 -24.90 1.46
C LEU A 829 -40.64 -24.14 2.78
N ALA A 830 -41.49 -24.49 3.72
CA ALA A 830 -41.52 -23.90 5.04
C ALA A 830 -41.33 -24.95 6.13
N LEU A 831 -40.64 -24.56 7.19
CA LEU A 831 -40.54 -25.35 8.41
C LEU A 831 -41.64 -24.90 9.37
N LEU A 832 -42.47 -25.84 9.78
CA LEU A 832 -43.62 -25.61 10.64
C LEU A 832 -43.43 -26.35 11.97
N ASP A 833 -43.71 -25.67 13.07
CA ASP A 833 -43.87 -26.34 14.36
C ASP A 833 -45.22 -27.05 14.45
N LEU A 834 -45.18 -28.39 14.40
CA LEU A 834 -46.37 -29.24 14.47
C LEU A 834 -46.97 -29.30 15.88
N ASP A 835 -46.30 -28.76 16.91
CA ASP A 835 -46.86 -28.69 18.26
C ASP A 835 -48.07 -27.72 18.35
N ALA A 836 -48.42 -26.99 17.27
CA ALA A 836 -49.75 -26.43 17.03
C ALA A 836 -50.00 -26.08 15.53
N LEU A 837 -50.65 -26.99 14.80
CA LEU A 837 -50.90 -26.92 13.35
C LEU A 837 -51.76 -25.72 12.89
N PRO A 838 -51.47 -25.04 11.76
CA PRO A 838 -52.23 -23.88 11.30
C PRO A 838 -53.60 -24.28 10.73
N GLY A 839 -54.67 -23.65 11.22
CA GLY A 839 -56.05 -24.02 10.90
C GLY A 839 -56.59 -25.19 11.73
N ASP A 840 -55.74 -25.95 12.41
CA ASP A 840 -56.14 -26.94 13.42
C ASP A 840 -56.34 -26.21 14.75
N PHE A 841 -57.40 -25.39 14.79
CA PHE A 841 -57.72 -24.57 15.94
C PHE A 841 -58.01 -25.41 17.19
N ASN A 842 -58.28 -26.71 17.03
CA ASN A 842 -58.58 -27.63 18.11
C ASN A 842 -57.38 -28.49 18.56
N GLY A 843 -56.32 -28.55 17.76
CA GLY A 843 -55.03 -29.20 18.04
C GLY A 843 -55.04 -30.73 17.89
N ASP A 844 -55.88 -31.29 17.01
CA ASP A 844 -56.03 -32.74 16.85
C ASP A 844 -55.22 -33.38 15.70
N GLY A 845 -54.46 -32.59 14.94
CA GLY A 845 -53.67 -33.08 13.82
C GLY A 845 -54.32 -32.89 12.44
N SER A 846 -55.58 -32.47 12.38
CA SER A 846 -56.36 -32.34 11.14
C SER A 846 -57.00 -30.96 11.04
N VAL A 847 -57.01 -30.37 9.84
CA VAL A 847 -57.77 -29.13 9.59
C VAL A 847 -59.13 -29.50 9.04
N ASP A 848 -60.11 -29.59 9.91
CA ASP A 848 -61.44 -30.08 9.57
C ASP A 848 -62.57 -29.15 10.09
N ALA A 849 -63.79 -29.68 10.10
CA ALA A 849 -64.98 -28.89 10.44
C ALA A 849 -65.08 -28.57 11.94
N ALA A 850 -64.38 -29.33 12.79
CA ALA A 850 -64.26 -29.07 14.22
C ALA A 850 -63.50 -27.77 14.47
N ASP A 851 -62.48 -27.47 13.67
CA ASP A 851 -61.71 -26.24 13.79
C ASP A 851 -62.53 -25.01 13.46
N TYR A 852 -63.36 -25.07 12.40
CA TYR A 852 -64.29 -23.98 12.09
C TYR A 852 -65.15 -23.59 13.29
N THR A 853 -65.55 -24.57 14.10
CA THR A 853 -66.32 -24.31 15.31
C THR A 853 -65.52 -23.52 16.32
N VAL A 854 -64.23 -23.85 16.50
CA VAL A 854 -63.32 -23.13 17.38
C VAL A 854 -63.09 -21.70 16.89
N TRP A 855 -62.84 -21.47 15.61
CA TRP A 855 -62.71 -20.10 15.05
C TRP A 855 -63.99 -19.29 15.24
N ARG A 856 -65.14 -19.85 14.85
CA ARG A 856 -66.43 -19.15 14.93
C ARG A 856 -66.76 -18.74 16.35
N ASP A 857 -66.51 -19.62 17.32
CA ASP A 857 -66.85 -19.37 18.72
C ASP A 857 -65.92 -18.33 19.37
N ASN A 858 -64.77 -18.03 18.74
CA ASN A 858 -63.81 -17.03 19.18
C ASN A 858 -63.73 -15.79 18.27
N GLN A 859 -64.59 -15.67 17.25
CA GLN A 859 -64.58 -14.56 16.29
C GLN A 859 -64.70 -13.19 16.99
N GLY A 860 -63.73 -12.30 16.73
CA GLY A 860 -63.61 -10.97 17.33
C GLY A 860 -62.84 -10.94 18.65
N ALA A 861 -62.27 -12.07 19.10
CA ALA A 861 -61.39 -12.11 20.26
C ALA A 861 -60.04 -11.42 19.95
N THR A 862 -59.49 -10.70 20.93
CA THR A 862 -58.18 -10.04 20.83
C THR A 862 -57.36 -10.39 22.06
N GLY A 863 -56.12 -10.85 21.88
CA GLY A 863 -55.24 -11.35 22.94
C GLY A 863 -53.78 -11.38 22.55
N ALA A 864 -52.97 -12.19 23.25
CA ALA A 864 -51.62 -12.51 22.79
C ALA A 864 -51.70 -13.45 21.57
N PRO A 865 -50.74 -13.41 20.64
CA PRO A 865 -50.63 -14.39 19.55
C PRO A 865 -50.85 -15.82 20.06
N GLY A 866 -51.80 -16.56 19.47
CA GLY A 866 -52.09 -17.94 19.90
C GLY A 866 -53.38 -18.17 20.67
N ILE A 867 -54.35 -17.24 20.64
CA ILE A 867 -55.70 -17.54 21.12
C ILE A 867 -56.40 -18.54 20.19
N SER A 868 -57.28 -19.40 20.73
CA SER A 868 -58.02 -20.37 19.90
C SER A 868 -58.80 -19.66 18.79
N GLY A 869 -58.54 -20.03 17.54
CA GLY A 869 -59.15 -19.41 16.36
C GLY A 869 -58.24 -18.41 15.62
N ASP A 870 -57.12 -18.00 16.20
CA ASP A 870 -56.14 -17.07 15.59
C ASP A 870 -55.01 -17.88 14.94
N ALA A 871 -54.87 -17.75 13.62
CA ALA A 871 -53.94 -18.50 12.77
C ALA A 871 -53.24 -17.64 11.71
N ASP A 872 -53.52 -16.34 11.60
CA ASP A 872 -52.78 -15.43 10.71
C ASP A 872 -52.57 -14.02 11.27
N ASN A 873 -51.87 -13.17 10.50
CA ASN A 873 -51.45 -11.82 10.92
C ASN A 873 -52.24 -10.71 10.21
N GLY A 874 -53.44 -11.01 9.74
CA GLY A 874 -54.27 -10.11 8.93
C GLY A 874 -53.81 -10.00 7.46
N SER A 875 -52.73 -10.68 7.05
CA SER A 875 -52.31 -10.77 5.64
C SER A 875 -52.60 -12.13 4.99
N GLY A 876 -53.12 -13.10 5.74
CA GLY A 876 -53.37 -14.46 5.25
C GLY A 876 -52.13 -15.35 5.21
N HIS A 877 -51.08 -15.02 5.97
CA HIS A 877 -49.82 -15.77 6.04
C HIS A 877 -49.51 -16.19 7.49
N GLY A 878 -50.15 -17.26 7.99
CA GLY A 878 -49.71 -18.21 9.04
C GLY A 878 -49.15 -17.73 10.40
N ILE A 879 -49.01 -16.43 10.64
CA ILE A 879 -48.37 -15.84 11.81
C ILE A 879 -49.44 -15.22 12.66
N ARG A 880 -49.67 -15.68 13.88
CA ARG A 880 -50.78 -15.20 14.73
C ARG A 880 -50.60 -13.73 15.14
N ASP A 881 -51.52 -12.82 14.80
CA ASP A 881 -51.49 -11.41 15.25
C ASP A 881 -52.21 -11.17 16.59
N GLY A 882 -52.81 -12.20 17.17
CA GLY A 882 -53.58 -12.09 18.40
C GLY A 882 -55.01 -11.62 18.19
N VAL A 883 -55.54 -11.60 16.96
CA VAL A 883 -56.91 -11.22 16.62
C VAL A 883 -57.57 -12.37 15.86
N VAL A 884 -58.74 -12.84 16.34
CA VAL A 884 -59.55 -13.80 15.58
C VAL A 884 -60.50 -13.05 14.66
N ASP A 885 -60.26 -13.05 13.36
CA ASP A 885 -61.07 -12.34 12.38
C ASP A 885 -61.33 -13.13 11.08
N GLN A 886 -61.74 -12.43 10.02
CA GLN A 886 -62.14 -13.04 8.75
C GLN A 886 -60.95 -13.60 7.96
N HIS A 887 -59.73 -13.11 8.23
CA HIS A 887 -58.50 -13.60 7.64
C HIS A 887 -58.21 -15.01 8.14
N ASP A 888 -58.32 -15.28 9.45
CA ASP A 888 -58.13 -16.63 10.03
C ASP A 888 -59.09 -17.67 9.43
N PHE A 889 -60.33 -17.28 9.13
CA PHE A 889 -61.28 -18.15 8.44
C PHE A 889 -60.84 -18.45 7.00
N ASN A 890 -60.35 -17.45 6.28
CA ASN A 890 -59.83 -17.67 4.93
C ASN A 890 -58.58 -18.53 4.97
N PHE A 891 -57.78 -18.40 6.03
CA PHE A 891 -56.60 -19.22 6.28
C PHE A 891 -57.01 -20.67 6.57
N TRP A 892 -57.87 -20.94 7.56
CA TRP A 892 -58.46 -22.27 7.81
C TRP A 892 -59.08 -22.88 6.55
N ARG A 893 -59.83 -22.09 5.79
CA ARG A 893 -60.44 -22.53 4.52
C ARG A 893 -59.41 -22.98 3.49
N THR A 894 -58.24 -22.35 3.47
CA THR A 894 -57.13 -22.70 2.56
C THR A 894 -56.55 -24.07 2.91
N TRP A 895 -56.50 -24.39 4.20
CA TRP A 895 -55.91 -25.63 4.71
C TRP A 895 -56.95 -26.73 4.99
N TYR A 896 -58.25 -26.46 4.78
CA TYR A 896 -59.33 -27.39 5.06
C TYR A 896 -59.23 -28.69 4.27
N GLY A 897 -59.32 -29.81 5.01
CA GLY A 897 -59.22 -31.16 4.46
C GLY A 897 -57.80 -31.71 4.42
N ILE A 898 -56.82 -30.99 4.98
CA ILE A 898 -55.46 -31.50 5.19
C ILE A 898 -55.42 -32.24 6.53
N ASP A 899 -55.04 -33.51 6.46
CA ASP A 899 -54.65 -34.32 7.60
C ASP A 899 -53.12 -34.36 7.61
N PHE A 900 -52.51 -33.61 8.53
CA PHE A 900 -51.06 -33.48 8.64
C PHE A 900 -50.40 -34.76 9.18
N THR A 901 -51.18 -35.76 9.60
CA THR A 901 -50.67 -37.06 10.06
C THR A 901 -50.58 -38.12 8.94
N ALA A 902 -51.09 -37.83 7.73
CA ALA A 902 -51.24 -38.81 6.64
C ALA A 902 -50.66 -38.32 5.30
N VAL A 903 -49.38 -37.95 5.25
CA VAL A 903 -48.75 -37.38 4.05
C VAL A 903 -48.18 -38.47 3.13
N SER A 904 -49.00 -39.00 2.22
CA SER A 904 -48.51 -39.58 0.95
C SER A 904 -49.48 -39.49 -0.23
N SER A 905 -50.70 -38.98 -0.07
CA SER A 905 -51.58 -38.66 -1.20
C SER A 905 -52.74 -37.77 -0.77
N VAL A 906 -52.67 -36.46 -1.01
CA VAL A 906 -53.77 -35.55 -0.68
C VAL A 906 -54.70 -35.41 -1.89
N GLN A 907 -55.95 -35.85 -1.72
CA GLN A 907 -57.07 -35.45 -2.55
C GLN A 907 -57.93 -34.50 -1.71
N LEU A 908 -57.86 -33.19 -1.99
CA LEU A 908 -58.56 -32.16 -1.22
C LEU A 908 -60.08 -32.44 -1.18
N ALA A 909 -60.66 -32.53 0.02
CA ALA A 909 -62.10 -32.63 0.19
C ALA A 909 -62.77 -31.28 -0.13
N PRO A 910 -63.96 -31.25 -0.74
CA PRO A 910 -64.65 -30.00 -1.02
C PRO A 910 -65.05 -29.28 0.27
N VAL A 911 -64.63 -28.01 0.39
CA VAL A 911 -64.95 -27.11 1.51
C VAL A 911 -66.48 -27.00 1.71
N PRO A 912 -67.02 -27.24 2.91
CA PRO A 912 -68.44 -26.98 3.18
C PRO A 912 -68.68 -25.47 3.26
N GLU A 913 -69.29 -24.90 2.22
CA GLU A 913 -69.80 -23.52 2.27
C GLU A 913 -70.88 -23.39 3.38
N PRO A 914 -70.80 -22.39 4.27
CA PRO A 914 -71.80 -22.20 5.30
C PRO A 914 -73.17 -21.88 4.67
N SER A 915 -74.21 -22.60 5.08
CA SER A 915 -75.57 -22.33 4.59
C SER A 915 -75.96 -20.88 4.85
N ALA A 916 -76.57 -20.23 3.84
CA ALA A 916 -76.92 -18.80 3.77
C ALA A 916 -77.79 -18.22 4.92
N GLY A 917 -78.07 -18.99 5.97
CA GLY A 917 -78.85 -18.58 7.14
C GLY A 917 -78.09 -17.90 8.28
N MET A 918 -76.74 -17.93 8.31
CA MET A 918 -75.96 -17.37 9.44
C MET A 918 -75.38 -15.97 9.20
N LEU A 919 -75.43 -15.42 7.98
CA LEU A 919 -74.89 -14.09 7.64
C LEU A 919 -75.82 -12.89 8.00
N LEU A 920 -76.85 -13.11 8.82
CA LEU A 920 -77.95 -12.14 9.03
C LEU A 920 -78.08 -11.58 10.46
N LEU A 921 -77.07 -11.73 11.33
CA LEU A 921 -77.13 -11.21 12.71
C LEU A 921 -76.03 -10.20 13.11
N ALA A 922 -75.19 -9.74 12.17
CA ALA A 922 -74.20 -8.69 12.43
C ALA A 922 -74.60 -7.28 11.91
N SER A 923 -75.79 -7.09 11.34
CA SER A 923 -76.19 -5.83 10.69
C SER A 923 -77.35 -5.06 11.33
N LEU A 924 -77.83 -5.45 12.53
CA LEU A 924 -78.91 -4.72 13.23
C LEU A 924 -78.60 -4.54 14.72
N GLY A 925 -77.89 -3.45 15.06
CA GLY A 925 -77.57 -3.12 16.45
C GLY A 925 -77.08 -1.70 16.71
N ILE A 926 -77.36 -0.72 15.85
CA ILE A 926 -77.16 0.71 16.16
C ILE A 926 -78.51 1.42 16.05
N VAL A 927 -79.02 1.86 17.21
CA VAL A 927 -79.71 3.13 17.51
C VAL A 927 -80.65 2.91 18.71
N CYS A 928 -80.22 3.33 19.90
CA CYS A 928 -81.07 4.14 20.77
C CYS A 928 -80.22 5.03 21.69
N ARG A 929 -80.53 6.34 21.63
CA ARG A 929 -79.83 7.46 22.28
C ARG A 929 -80.26 7.66 23.74
N ARG A 930 -79.28 8.15 24.52
CA ARG A 930 -79.33 9.22 25.54
C ARG A 930 -80.12 9.06 26.85
N SER A 931 -79.32 9.33 27.91
CA SER A 931 -79.55 10.22 29.06
C SER A 931 -80.40 9.77 30.26
N SER A 932 -79.75 9.65 31.42
CA SER A 932 -79.97 10.48 32.62
C SER A 932 -79.01 10.03 33.74
N ARG A 933 -78.07 10.88 34.18
CA ARG A 933 -78.04 11.55 35.50
C ARG A 933 -78.23 10.66 36.75
N ARG A 934 -77.13 10.59 37.52
CA ARG A 934 -76.93 10.75 38.99
C ARG A 934 -77.82 10.03 40.02
N VAL A 935 -77.14 9.84 41.17
CA VAL A 935 -77.57 9.49 42.55
C VAL A 935 -77.43 7.98 42.77
N GLY A 936 -76.60 7.45 43.68
CA GLY A 936 -75.93 8.00 44.85
C GLY A 936 -76.23 7.07 46.03
N SER A 937 -75.25 6.24 46.41
CA SER A 937 -74.98 5.71 47.76
C SER A 937 -73.81 4.73 47.66
#